data_AF-A0A352X7G7-F1
#
_entry.id   AF-A0A352X7G7-F1
#
_cell.length_a   1.000
_cell.length_b   1.000
_cell.length_c   1.000
_cell.angle_alpha   90.00
_cell.angle_beta   90.00
_cell.angle_gamma   90.00
#
_symmetry.space_group_name_H-M   'P 1'
#
loop_
_entity.id
_entity.type
_entity.pdbx_description
1 polymer ?
#
loop_
_entity_poly.entity_id
_entity_poly.type
_entity_poly.pdbx_seq_one_letter_code
_entity_poly.pdbx_strand_id
1 'polypeptide(L)'
;MSRSLKVRTEYIGKIKLAVRRHGFPSQRALAEDLRLALSTVSNFLTGKPVDRAIFEEICQKLSLDWKEIAEVDIACLTNGTPDSEAEPLRSRSQAQPGNEVSNLEIVRSSTDLGEAPDVSLFYGRSQEIATLSQWIVRDQCRLVAILGVGGIGKTALSVKLAHQIADNFEYVVWRSLRNSPPLEEILTDLIQFLDPPQSVNLPATEYGIVSRFLDYLRQHRCLIVLDNCESILQESTCVGDYKSGYEGYGYLLKSIGESHHQSCVVLTSREKPSELVQMEGERLSVRSLRLNGLSELEGYKILETKGYSGSVAELKPLVERYSGNPLALKVISTAITELFDNNIAEFINQETILFGDIWKLLSEQFVRLSPVEVQVMYWLAIERELTSLQDIRENIFPSVPLRELLEAIESLQRRSLIEKQSSSFTQQPVIVEYVTNRLIEQLQVEIKTEQISLIHKFALVKTQSKDFVRESQLRLIVNPIIEGLRANFRTEANIRKKLDSLLHKIRNEDEFRLGYAAGNLLNLYRYLGLDIAGYDFSGLTIRQALLQDMNLQDVNFSDSEFIHSLFTQTFGGILAVRFSPDGKTLATSSTNCEIQLWEVANKQRILTLQGHTNWVRCISFHPDGKLLASASDDGSLRVWDLSKGVCKNVLRGHTGNVYGSAFSPDGQLIASTSH
;
A
#
# COMPACT_ATOMS: atom_id res chain seq x y z
N MET A 1 -15.68 -16.81 33.01
CA MET A 1 -14.21 -17.00 32.96
C MET A 1 -13.54 -15.87 33.72
N SER A 2 -12.44 -16.14 34.45
CA SER A 2 -11.74 -15.12 35.23
C SER A 2 -11.37 -13.89 34.37
N ARG A 3 -11.62 -12.67 34.90
CA ARG A 3 -11.24 -11.41 34.23
C ARG A 3 -9.72 -11.17 34.24
N SER A 4 -8.98 -11.86 35.12
CA SER A 4 -7.53 -11.76 35.25
C SER A 4 -6.85 -13.11 35.11
N LEU A 5 -5.73 -13.16 34.40
CA LEU A 5 -4.90 -14.35 34.18
C LEU A 5 -3.54 -14.19 34.89
N LYS A 6 -2.96 -15.31 35.30
CA LYS A 6 -1.60 -15.40 35.86
C LYS A 6 -0.73 -16.24 34.95
N VAL A 7 0.56 -15.93 34.87
CA VAL A 7 1.52 -16.80 34.20
C VAL A 7 1.86 -17.97 35.12
N ARG A 8 1.81 -19.20 34.62
CA ARG A 8 2.31 -20.39 35.33
C ARG A 8 3.78 -20.23 35.68
N THR A 9 4.13 -20.53 36.92
CA THR A 9 5.49 -20.30 37.47
C THR A 9 6.61 -20.93 36.65
N GLU A 10 6.34 -22.10 36.04
CA GLU A 10 7.28 -22.83 35.17
C GLU A 10 7.62 -22.10 33.84
N TYR A 11 6.76 -21.19 33.37
CA TYR A 11 6.97 -20.44 32.13
C TYR A 11 7.65 -19.07 32.34
N ILE A 12 7.76 -18.58 33.57
CA ILE A 12 8.36 -17.25 33.87
C ILE A 12 9.77 -17.10 33.29
N GLY A 13 10.60 -18.16 33.38
CA GLY A 13 11.95 -18.17 32.82
C GLY A 13 11.96 -18.06 31.29
N LYS A 14 11.07 -18.79 30.60
CA LYS A 14 10.92 -18.76 29.13
C LYS A 14 10.44 -17.39 28.66
N ILE A 15 9.49 -16.78 29.35
CA ILE A 15 8.95 -15.46 29.00
C ILE A 15 10.03 -14.39 29.10
N LYS A 16 10.82 -14.36 30.19
CA LYS A 16 11.93 -13.39 30.33
C LYS A 16 12.96 -13.52 29.21
N LEU A 17 13.16 -14.73 28.69
CA LEU A 17 14.05 -14.99 27.56
C LEU A 17 13.42 -14.53 26.22
N ALA A 18 12.10 -14.69 26.05
CA ALA A 18 11.35 -14.20 24.90
C ALA A 18 11.38 -12.66 24.81
N VAL A 19 11.29 -11.96 25.94
CA VAL A 19 11.44 -10.48 26.01
C VAL A 19 12.78 -10.04 25.39
N ARG A 20 13.88 -10.72 25.74
CA ARG A 20 15.20 -10.40 25.18
C ARG A 20 15.33 -10.76 23.70
N ARG A 21 14.76 -11.89 23.27
CA ARG A 21 14.80 -12.35 21.87
C ARG A 21 14.05 -11.42 20.92
N HIS A 22 12.98 -10.77 21.40
CA HIS A 22 12.22 -9.79 20.64
C HIS A 22 12.73 -8.36 20.78
N GLY A 23 14.01 -8.19 21.15
CA GLY A 23 14.70 -6.90 21.08
C GLY A 23 14.41 -5.94 22.22
N PHE A 24 13.76 -6.39 23.31
CA PHE A 24 13.54 -5.55 24.49
C PHE A 24 14.68 -5.73 25.50
N PRO A 25 15.57 -4.73 25.67
CA PRO A 25 16.72 -4.83 26.57
C PRO A 25 16.31 -4.80 28.06
N SER A 26 15.09 -4.35 28.37
CA SER A 26 14.54 -4.33 29.72
C SER A 26 13.00 -4.44 29.71
N GLN A 27 12.41 -4.79 30.86
CA GLN A 27 10.95 -4.77 31.04
C GLN A 27 10.33 -3.37 30.87
N ARG A 28 11.14 -2.30 31.04
CA ARG A 28 10.71 -0.92 30.80
C ARG A 28 10.54 -0.62 29.32
N ALA A 29 11.45 -1.12 28.48
CA ALA A 29 11.33 -0.99 27.02
C ALA A 29 10.07 -1.69 26.49
N LEU A 30 9.72 -2.86 27.04
CA LEU A 30 8.48 -3.56 26.71
C LEU A 30 7.23 -2.79 27.16
N ALA A 31 7.28 -2.17 28.35
CA ALA A 31 6.17 -1.36 28.85
C ALA A 31 5.95 -0.08 28.03
N GLU A 32 7.02 0.59 27.59
CA GLU A 32 6.96 1.80 26.75
C GLU A 32 6.41 1.47 25.34
N ASP A 33 6.84 0.35 24.74
CA ASP A 33 6.37 -0.10 23.43
C ASP A 33 4.88 -0.48 23.43
N LEU A 34 4.42 -1.17 24.49
CA LEU A 34 3.00 -1.52 24.66
C LEU A 34 2.14 -0.40 25.26
N ARG A 35 2.74 0.75 25.63
CA ARG A 35 2.08 1.86 26.36
C ARG A 35 1.38 1.39 27.66
N LEU A 36 1.94 0.40 28.34
CA LEU A 36 1.43 -0.14 29.59
C LEU A 36 2.21 0.40 30.79
N ALA A 37 1.57 0.42 31.96
CA ALA A 37 2.28 0.72 33.21
C ALA A 37 3.37 -0.33 33.49
N LEU A 38 4.53 0.12 33.96
CA LEU A 38 5.66 -0.76 34.31
C LEU A 38 5.26 -1.85 35.33
N SER A 39 4.35 -1.52 36.25
CA SER A 39 3.79 -2.45 37.22
C SER A 39 3.02 -3.60 36.57
N THR A 40 2.33 -3.34 35.47
CA THR A 40 1.52 -4.34 34.74
C THR A 40 2.41 -5.35 34.03
N VAL A 41 3.46 -4.87 33.35
CA VAL A 41 4.48 -5.74 32.73
C VAL A 41 5.27 -6.50 33.81
N SER A 42 5.60 -5.84 34.93
CA SER A 42 6.24 -6.51 36.06
C SER A 42 5.36 -7.62 36.66
N ASN A 43 4.05 -7.41 36.76
CA ASN A 43 3.11 -8.42 37.25
C ASN A 43 3.07 -9.63 36.32
N PHE A 44 2.99 -9.40 35.00
CA PHE A 44 3.06 -10.47 34.00
C PHE A 44 4.37 -11.28 34.11
N LEU A 45 5.53 -10.61 34.18
CA LEU A 45 6.85 -11.26 34.26
C LEU A 45 7.15 -11.92 35.61
N THR A 46 6.27 -11.75 36.61
CA THR A 46 6.40 -12.35 37.95
C THR A 46 5.27 -13.30 38.30
N GLY A 47 4.36 -13.60 37.37
CA GLY A 47 3.23 -14.53 37.61
C GLY A 47 2.11 -13.95 38.48
N LYS A 48 2.06 -12.63 38.65
CA LYS A 48 0.95 -11.95 39.32
C LYS A 48 -0.22 -11.74 38.35
N PRO A 49 -1.47 -11.62 38.86
CA PRO A 49 -2.64 -11.49 38.00
C PRO A 49 -2.63 -10.19 37.20
N VAL A 50 -2.93 -10.31 35.91
CA VAL A 50 -3.07 -9.21 34.94
C VAL A 50 -4.40 -9.37 34.21
N ASP A 51 -5.02 -8.26 33.82
CA ASP A 51 -6.25 -8.29 33.02
C ASP A 51 -6.06 -9.15 31.76
N ARG A 52 -7.07 -9.94 31.41
CA ARG A 52 -6.99 -10.91 30.31
C ARG A 52 -6.64 -10.27 28.97
N ALA A 53 -7.23 -9.12 28.62
CA ALA A 53 -6.95 -8.47 27.33
C ALA A 53 -5.49 -8.03 27.26
N ILE A 54 -4.98 -7.48 28.36
CA ILE A 54 -3.57 -7.06 28.48
C ILE A 54 -2.64 -8.27 28.48
N PHE A 55 -3.04 -9.37 29.12
CA PHE A 55 -2.27 -10.62 29.13
C PHE A 55 -2.12 -11.19 27.71
N GLU A 56 -3.21 -11.24 26.94
CA GLU A 56 -3.22 -11.70 25.55
C GLU A 56 -2.37 -10.77 24.66
N GLU A 57 -2.44 -9.45 24.86
CA GLU A 57 -1.65 -8.45 24.14
C GLU A 57 -0.13 -8.61 24.37
N ILE A 58 0.30 -8.79 25.62
CA ILE A 58 1.71 -9.04 25.94
C ILE A 58 2.18 -10.36 25.31
N CYS A 59 1.34 -11.41 25.34
CA CYS A 59 1.67 -12.69 24.72
C CYS A 59 1.80 -12.57 23.19
N GLN A 60 0.88 -11.85 22.54
CA GLN A 60 0.93 -11.60 21.10
C GLN A 60 2.20 -10.85 20.70
N LYS A 61 2.58 -9.82 21.48
CA LYS A 61 3.81 -9.06 21.23
C LYS A 61 5.07 -9.92 21.39
N LEU A 62 5.04 -10.88 22.31
CA LEU A 62 6.15 -11.80 22.58
C LEU A 62 6.06 -13.11 21.77
N SER A 63 5.10 -13.24 20.84
CA SER A 63 4.84 -14.46 20.06
C SER A 63 4.66 -15.72 20.91
N LEU A 64 3.98 -15.59 22.05
CA LEU A 64 3.67 -16.67 22.98
C LEU A 64 2.20 -17.08 22.89
N ASP A 65 1.90 -18.37 23.00
CA ASP A 65 0.52 -18.84 23.15
C ASP A 65 0.06 -18.59 24.59
N TRP A 66 -0.85 -17.64 24.77
CA TRP A 66 -1.37 -17.28 26.08
C TRP A 66 -2.11 -18.44 26.76
N LYS A 67 -2.71 -19.38 26.01
CA LYS A 67 -3.45 -20.53 26.57
C LYS A 67 -2.51 -21.56 27.19
N GLU A 68 -1.29 -21.66 26.69
CA GLU A 68 -0.28 -22.57 27.21
C GLU A 68 0.31 -22.05 28.54
N ILE A 69 0.53 -20.73 28.61
CA ILE A 69 1.25 -20.12 29.73
C ILE A 69 0.33 -19.60 30.84
N ALA A 70 -0.97 -19.46 30.60
CA ALA A 70 -1.92 -18.98 31.60
C ALA A 70 -2.30 -20.08 32.60
N GLU A 71 -2.34 -19.70 33.87
CA GLU A 71 -2.94 -20.47 34.95
C GLU A 71 -4.44 -20.16 34.95
N VAL A 72 -5.25 -21.13 34.53
CA VAL A 72 -6.71 -21.02 34.52
C VAL A 72 -7.19 -21.65 35.82
N ASP A 73 -7.70 -20.84 36.75
CA ASP A 73 -8.29 -21.34 38.00
C ASP A 73 -9.51 -22.22 37.70
N ILE A 74 -9.30 -23.54 37.71
CA ILE A 74 -10.37 -24.56 37.72
C ILE A 74 -10.78 -24.76 39.18
N ALA A 75 -11.49 -23.79 39.76
CA ALA A 75 -12.02 -23.90 41.12
C ALA A 75 -13.52 -23.56 41.24
N CYS A 76 -14.25 -23.48 40.12
CA CYS A 76 -15.72 -23.27 40.13
C CYS A 76 -16.52 -24.37 39.40
N LEU A 77 -15.95 -25.57 39.19
CA LEU A 77 -16.64 -26.67 38.52
C LEU A 77 -16.42 -28.03 39.20
N THR A 78 -16.59 -28.11 40.51
CA THR A 78 -16.82 -29.38 41.19
C THR A 78 -17.62 -29.15 42.47
N ASN A 79 -18.92 -29.40 42.43
CA ASN A 79 -19.68 -29.97 43.55
C ASN A 79 -21.02 -30.45 42.99
N GLY A 80 -21.23 -31.77 43.02
CA GLY A 80 -22.49 -32.40 42.67
C GLY A 80 -22.33 -33.74 41.94
N THR A 81 -21.68 -34.72 42.59
CA THR A 81 -21.82 -36.13 42.22
C THR A 81 -23.16 -36.72 42.73
N PRO A 82 -23.66 -37.79 42.09
CA PRO A 82 -24.97 -38.38 42.36
C PRO A 82 -24.89 -39.48 43.43
N ASP A 83 -25.99 -39.77 44.10
CA ASP A 83 -26.23 -41.07 44.74
C ASP A 83 -27.72 -41.41 44.80
N SER A 84 -27.95 -42.72 44.84
CA SER A 84 -29.14 -43.48 44.49
C SER A 84 -30.15 -43.72 45.61
N GLU A 85 -31.30 -44.27 45.18
CA GLU A 85 -32.20 -45.23 45.85
C GLU A 85 -33.60 -44.78 46.32
N ALA A 86 -34.54 -45.70 46.01
CA ALA A 86 -35.84 -46.00 46.61
C ALA A 86 -37.16 -45.42 45.99
N GLU A 87 -37.80 -46.32 45.22
CA GLU A 87 -39.24 -46.56 44.95
C GLU A 87 -40.23 -46.37 46.15
N PRO A 88 -41.59 -46.57 46.04
CA PRO A 88 -42.44 -46.95 44.87
C PRO A 88 -43.82 -46.25 44.72
N LEU A 89 -44.42 -46.44 43.53
CA LEU A 89 -45.83 -46.73 43.16
C LEU A 89 -47.04 -46.26 44.02
N ARG A 90 -47.99 -45.59 43.35
CA ARG A 90 -49.48 -45.81 43.26
C ARG A 90 -50.16 -44.48 42.92
N SER A 91 -51.24 -44.31 42.15
CA SER A 91 -52.07 -45.10 41.21
C SER A 91 -53.35 -44.25 40.97
N ARG A 92 -53.96 -44.35 39.78
CA ARG A 92 -55.34 -43.89 39.39
C ARG A 92 -55.50 -42.38 39.13
N SER A 93 -56.24 -41.91 38.12
CA SER A 93 -57.16 -42.53 37.17
C SER A 93 -57.56 -41.51 36.08
N GLN A 94 -57.69 -42.01 34.85
CA GLN A 94 -58.58 -41.60 33.74
C GLN A 94 -59.33 -40.26 33.79
N ALA A 95 -59.10 -39.43 32.77
CA ALA A 95 -60.16 -38.82 31.94
C ALA A 95 -59.58 -38.36 30.59
N GLN A 96 -60.11 -38.90 29.48
CA GLN A 96 -60.07 -38.32 28.12
C GLN A 96 -61.44 -37.66 27.85
N PRO A 97 -61.70 -36.90 26.76
CA PRO A 97 -60.84 -36.51 25.63
C PRO A 97 -60.91 -35.00 25.28
N GLY A 98 -60.07 -34.54 24.35
CA GLY A 98 -60.22 -33.23 23.72
C GLY A 98 -59.19 -33.01 22.62
N ASN A 99 -59.53 -33.39 21.39
CA ASN A 99 -58.79 -33.05 20.18
C ASN A 99 -58.80 -31.53 19.98
N GLU A 100 -57.64 -30.88 20.09
CA GLU A 100 -57.31 -29.71 19.27
C GLU A 100 -55.85 -29.85 18.82
N VAL A 101 -55.69 -30.35 17.60
CA VAL A 101 -54.45 -30.20 16.85
C VAL A 101 -54.41 -28.74 16.41
N SER A 102 -53.75 -27.89 17.20
CA SER A 102 -53.35 -26.56 16.75
C SER A 102 -52.20 -26.75 15.76
N ASN A 103 -52.51 -26.62 14.47
CA ASN A 103 -51.52 -26.47 13.40
C ASN A 103 -50.53 -25.36 13.79
N LEU A 104 -49.28 -25.75 14.08
CA LEU A 104 -48.15 -24.85 13.92
C LEU A 104 -47.97 -24.64 12.42
N GLU A 105 -48.55 -23.56 11.88
CA GLU A 105 -48.20 -23.07 10.56
C GLU A 105 -46.71 -22.75 10.55
N ILE A 106 -45.94 -23.64 9.95
CA ILE A 106 -44.56 -23.36 9.55
C ILE A 106 -44.67 -22.27 8.48
N VAL A 107 -44.42 -21.02 8.84
CA VAL A 107 -44.24 -19.93 7.87
C VAL A 107 -43.06 -20.35 6.99
N ARG A 108 -43.35 -20.88 5.80
CA ARG A 108 -42.33 -21.18 4.80
C ARG A 108 -41.86 -19.85 4.22
N SER A 109 -40.57 -19.55 4.38
CA SER A 109 -39.93 -18.39 3.74
C SER A 109 -40.10 -18.48 2.22
N SER A 110 -40.76 -17.50 1.61
CA SER A 110 -40.84 -17.39 0.15
C SER A 110 -39.54 -16.80 -0.37
N THR A 111 -38.87 -17.51 -1.27
CA THR A 111 -37.53 -17.14 -1.74
C THR A 111 -37.51 -17.00 -3.26
N ASP A 112 -37.03 -15.87 -3.76
CA ASP A 112 -36.78 -15.60 -5.16
C ASP A 112 -35.36 -15.07 -5.34
N LEU A 113 -34.49 -15.92 -5.87
CA LEU A 113 -33.08 -15.58 -6.07
C LEU A 113 -32.78 -15.06 -7.48
N GLY A 114 -33.76 -14.97 -8.39
CA GLY A 114 -33.57 -14.46 -9.75
C GLY A 114 -32.33 -15.02 -10.45
N GLU A 115 -31.44 -14.12 -10.89
CA GLU A 115 -30.17 -14.42 -11.57
C GLU A 115 -28.98 -14.68 -10.62
N ALA A 116 -29.23 -14.96 -9.34
CA ALA A 116 -28.16 -15.19 -8.37
C ALA A 116 -27.23 -16.34 -8.80
N PRO A 117 -25.89 -16.15 -8.72
CA PRO A 117 -24.96 -17.21 -9.07
C PRO A 117 -25.01 -18.38 -8.08
N ASP A 118 -24.71 -19.59 -8.58
CA ASP A 118 -24.54 -20.77 -7.74
C ASP A 118 -23.36 -20.63 -6.77
N VAL A 119 -23.64 -20.82 -5.48
CA VAL A 119 -22.68 -20.75 -4.38
C VAL A 119 -22.47 -22.10 -3.68
N SER A 120 -22.73 -23.20 -4.39
CA SER A 120 -22.44 -24.56 -3.94
C SER A 120 -20.97 -24.72 -3.54
N LEU A 121 -20.06 -24.12 -4.32
CA LEU A 121 -18.63 -24.00 -3.98
C LEU A 121 -18.34 -22.62 -3.39
N PHE A 122 -18.21 -22.57 -2.06
CA PHE A 122 -17.96 -21.34 -1.31
C PHE A 122 -16.86 -21.58 -0.27
N TYR A 123 -15.86 -20.68 -0.22
CA TYR A 123 -14.68 -20.84 0.63
C TYR A 123 -14.55 -19.70 1.63
N GLY A 124 -14.37 -20.04 2.91
CA GLY A 124 -14.05 -19.08 3.95
C GLY A 124 -15.19 -18.13 4.32
N ARG A 125 -14.83 -16.90 4.69
CA ARG A 125 -15.73 -15.78 5.01
C ARG A 125 -16.66 -15.99 6.20
N SER A 126 -16.36 -16.95 7.08
CA SER A 126 -17.22 -17.27 8.23
C SER A 126 -17.36 -16.09 9.19
N GLN A 127 -16.30 -15.27 9.34
CA GLN A 127 -16.33 -14.07 10.18
C GLN A 127 -17.21 -12.98 9.58
N GLU A 128 -17.10 -12.72 8.27
CA GLU A 128 -17.91 -11.75 7.55
C GLU A 128 -19.38 -12.15 7.55
N ILE A 129 -19.67 -13.43 7.29
CA ILE A 129 -21.02 -13.98 7.41
C ILE A 129 -21.54 -13.79 8.83
N ALA A 130 -20.79 -14.18 9.86
CA ALA A 130 -21.23 -14.02 11.25
C ALA A 130 -21.52 -12.55 11.61
N THR A 131 -20.68 -11.64 11.12
CA THR A 131 -20.84 -10.19 11.32
C THR A 131 -22.11 -9.68 10.62
N LEU A 132 -22.31 -10.04 9.36
CA LEU A 132 -23.49 -9.65 8.59
C LEU A 132 -24.78 -10.25 9.18
N SER A 133 -24.75 -11.54 9.55
CA SER A 133 -25.87 -12.19 10.24
C SER A 133 -26.20 -11.51 11.56
N GLN A 134 -25.19 -11.09 12.34
CA GLN A 134 -25.42 -10.31 13.54
C GLN A 134 -26.09 -8.97 13.23
N TRP A 135 -25.56 -8.21 12.27
CA TRP A 135 -26.09 -6.89 11.92
C TRP A 135 -27.54 -6.98 11.42
N ILE A 136 -27.83 -7.97 10.57
CA ILE A 136 -29.13 -8.12 9.91
C ILE A 136 -30.17 -8.74 10.86
N VAL A 137 -29.82 -9.82 11.56
CA VAL A 137 -30.80 -10.60 12.36
C VAL A 137 -30.89 -10.09 13.79
N ARG A 138 -29.78 -9.72 14.43
CA ARG A 138 -29.80 -9.29 15.84
C ARG A 138 -29.94 -7.79 15.98
N ASP A 139 -29.09 -7.04 15.28
CA ASP A 139 -29.05 -5.58 15.40
C ASP A 139 -30.14 -4.90 14.55
N GLN A 140 -30.86 -5.68 13.71
CA GLN A 140 -31.97 -5.22 12.86
C GLN A 140 -31.58 -4.03 11.98
N CYS A 141 -30.38 -4.10 11.38
CA CYS A 141 -29.96 -3.12 10.37
C CYS A 141 -30.98 -3.11 9.21
N ARG A 142 -31.33 -1.90 8.77
CA ARG A 142 -32.28 -1.65 7.70
C ARG A 142 -31.60 -1.65 6.34
N LEU A 143 -30.36 -1.17 6.30
CA LEU A 143 -29.55 -1.08 5.10
C LEU A 143 -28.12 -1.51 5.41
N VAL A 144 -27.62 -2.49 4.66
CA VAL A 144 -26.26 -3.00 4.80
C VAL A 144 -25.56 -2.98 3.45
N ALA A 145 -24.39 -2.35 3.35
CA ALA A 145 -23.58 -2.40 2.13
C ALA A 145 -22.37 -3.34 2.28
N ILE A 146 -22.20 -4.23 1.31
CA ILE A 146 -21.01 -5.07 1.14
C ILE A 146 -20.15 -4.44 0.05
N LEU A 147 -19.01 -3.90 0.45
CA LEU A 147 -18.09 -3.13 -0.39
C LEU A 147 -16.79 -3.86 -0.65
N GLY A 148 -16.11 -3.57 -1.76
CA GLY A 148 -14.78 -4.10 -2.04
C GLY A 148 -14.44 -4.12 -3.53
N VAL A 149 -13.20 -4.49 -3.85
CA VAL A 149 -12.68 -4.50 -5.22
C VAL A 149 -13.41 -5.49 -6.13
N GLY A 150 -13.23 -5.33 -7.44
CA GLY A 150 -13.74 -6.26 -8.45
C GLY A 150 -13.27 -7.69 -8.19
N GLY A 151 -14.17 -8.66 -8.34
CA GLY A 151 -13.84 -10.09 -8.19
C GLY A 151 -13.62 -10.59 -6.76
N ILE A 152 -13.70 -9.73 -5.73
CA ILE A 152 -13.39 -10.10 -4.33
C ILE A 152 -14.38 -11.09 -3.67
N GLY A 153 -15.53 -11.33 -4.32
CA GLY A 153 -16.56 -12.28 -3.86
C GLY A 153 -17.81 -11.68 -3.21
N LYS A 154 -18.07 -10.36 -3.38
CA LYS A 154 -19.26 -9.69 -2.80
C LYS A 154 -20.58 -10.38 -3.16
N THR A 155 -20.79 -10.64 -4.45
CA THR A 155 -21.99 -11.31 -4.99
C THR A 155 -22.16 -12.70 -4.39
N ALA A 156 -21.10 -13.52 -4.35
CA ALA A 156 -21.17 -14.86 -3.76
C ALA A 156 -21.47 -14.80 -2.25
N LEU A 157 -20.90 -13.82 -1.54
CA LEU A 157 -21.15 -13.62 -0.12
C LEU A 157 -22.61 -13.21 0.15
N SER A 158 -23.19 -12.32 -0.67
CA SER A 158 -24.57 -11.87 -0.48
C SER A 158 -25.58 -13.00 -0.69
N VAL A 159 -25.35 -13.87 -1.68
CA VAL A 159 -26.18 -15.07 -1.90
C VAL A 159 -26.02 -16.08 -0.77
N LYS A 160 -24.78 -16.37 -0.33
CA LYS A 160 -24.53 -17.31 0.76
C LYS A 160 -25.15 -16.84 2.08
N LEU A 161 -25.04 -15.54 2.36
CA LEU A 161 -25.67 -14.89 3.49
C LEU A 161 -27.20 -15.04 3.43
N ALA A 162 -27.81 -14.73 2.28
CA ALA A 162 -29.25 -14.83 2.09
C ALA A 162 -29.77 -16.25 2.37
N HIS A 163 -29.09 -17.29 1.87
CA HIS A 163 -29.43 -18.67 2.18
C HIS A 163 -29.34 -19.00 3.68
N GLN A 164 -28.31 -18.51 4.37
CA GLN A 164 -28.06 -18.87 5.76
C GLN A 164 -29.02 -18.21 6.75
N ILE A 165 -29.54 -17.02 6.41
CA ILE A 165 -30.45 -16.28 7.28
C ILE A 165 -31.91 -16.31 6.80
N ALA A 166 -32.21 -17.04 5.72
CA ALA A 166 -33.52 -17.08 5.07
C ALA A 166 -34.67 -17.37 6.05
N ASP A 167 -34.47 -18.33 6.95
CA ASP A 167 -35.50 -18.73 7.95
C ASP A 167 -35.90 -17.60 8.92
N ASN A 168 -35.17 -16.47 8.94
CA ASN A 168 -35.48 -15.30 9.76
C ASN A 168 -36.36 -14.27 9.03
N PHE A 169 -36.77 -14.55 7.79
CA PHE A 169 -37.51 -13.65 6.92
C PHE A 169 -38.69 -14.37 6.26
N GLU A 170 -39.79 -13.63 6.08
CA GLU A 170 -40.96 -14.11 5.34
C GLU A 170 -40.67 -14.16 3.83
N TYR A 171 -39.94 -13.16 3.34
CA TYR A 171 -39.56 -13.03 1.94
C TYR A 171 -38.06 -12.78 1.81
N VAL A 172 -37.42 -13.53 0.91
CA VAL A 172 -36.01 -13.33 0.55
C VAL A 172 -35.94 -13.11 -0.95
N VAL A 173 -35.48 -11.93 -1.37
CA VAL A 173 -35.39 -11.55 -2.78
C VAL A 173 -33.99 -11.12 -3.15
N TRP A 174 -33.50 -11.57 -4.31
CA TRP A 174 -32.21 -11.17 -4.85
C TRP A 174 -32.39 -10.63 -6.27
N ARG A 175 -31.84 -9.44 -6.55
CA ARG A 175 -31.88 -8.79 -7.87
C ARG A 175 -30.54 -8.21 -8.27
N SER A 176 -30.23 -8.34 -9.56
CA SER A 176 -29.03 -7.79 -10.20
C SER A 176 -29.33 -6.40 -10.75
N LEU A 177 -28.47 -5.43 -10.43
CA LEU A 177 -28.49 -4.10 -11.05
C LEU A 177 -27.53 -4.01 -12.24
N ARG A 178 -26.84 -5.09 -12.64
CA ARG A 178 -25.71 -5.05 -13.60
C ARG A 178 -26.03 -4.34 -14.93
N ASN A 179 -27.26 -4.45 -15.42
CA ASN A 179 -27.69 -3.83 -16.68
C ASN A 179 -28.29 -2.43 -16.51
N SER A 180 -28.13 -1.82 -15.33
CA SER A 180 -28.74 -0.52 -14.97
C SER A 180 -30.26 -0.51 -15.21
N PRO A 181 -31.04 -1.39 -14.56
CA PRO A 181 -32.49 -1.37 -14.73
C PRO A 181 -33.08 -0.09 -14.11
N PRO A 182 -34.10 0.54 -14.73
CA PRO A 182 -34.86 1.64 -14.12
C PRO A 182 -35.42 1.26 -12.75
N LEU A 183 -35.53 2.24 -11.85
CA LEU A 183 -36.04 2.00 -10.50
C LEU A 183 -37.45 1.41 -10.51
N GLU A 184 -38.32 1.95 -11.37
CA GLU A 184 -39.71 1.51 -11.51
C GLU A 184 -39.81 0.02 -11.87
N GLU A 185 -38.93 -0.48 -12.75
CA GLU A 185 -38.90 -1.89 -13.15
C GLU A 185 -38.57 -2.78 -11.95
N ILE A 186 -37.50 -2.44 -11.21
CA ILE A 186 -37.08 -3.21 -10.03
C ILE A 186 -38.13 -3.18 -8.93
N LEU A 187 -38.68 -2.01 -8.60
CA LEU A 187 -39.67 -1.91 -7.53
C LEU A 187 -40.98 -2.60 -7.90
N THR A 188 -41.40 -2.52 -9.17
CA THR A 188 -42.58 -3.23 -9.66
C THR A 188 -42.43 -4.73 -9.49
N ASP A 189 -41.30 -5.28 -9.94
CA ASP A 189 -41.00 -6.70 -9.82
C ASP A 189 -40.93 -7.16 -8.34
N LEU A 190 -40.25 -6.39 -7.48
CA LEU A 190 -40.21 -6.67 -6.04
C LEU A 190 -41.59 -6.65 -5.39
N ILE A 191 -42.44 -5.65 -5.70
CA ILE A 191 -43.79 -5.55 -5.14
C ILE A 191 -44.68 -6.71 -5.62
N GLN A 192 -44.61 -7.08 -6.89
CA GLN A 192 -45.38 -8.21 -7.45
C GLN A 192 -45.03 -9.56 -6.81
N PHE A 193 -43.79 -9.72 -6.33
CA PHE A 193 -43.41 -10.90 -5.57
C PHE A 193 -43.96 -10.88 -4.12
N LEU A 194 -44.00 -9.70 -3.50
CA LEU A 194 -44.50 -9.53 -2.13
C LEU A 194 -46.03 -9.60 -2.03
N ASP A 195 -46.75 -9.26 -3.11
CA ASP A 195 -48.22 -9.23 -3.18
C ASP A 195 -48.72 -9.85 -4.51
N PRO A 196 -49.58 -10.89 -4.49
CA PRO A 196 -50.05 -11.55 -5.70
C PRO A 196 -50.65 -10.60 -6.76
N PRO A 197 -50.54 -10.90 -8.07
CA PRO A 197 -50.80 -9.97 -9.18
C PRO A 197 -52.24 -9.45 -9.34
N GLN A 198 -53.18 -9.84 -8.47
CA GLN A 198 -54.58 -9.41 -8.53
C GLN A 198 -54.90 -8.18 -7.64
N SER A 199 -53.98 -7.76 -6.76
CA SER A 199 -54.14 -6.66 -5.79
C SER A 199 -53.25 -5.43 -6.03
N VAL A 200 -52.29 -5.51 -6.97
CA VAL A 200 -51.23 -4.50 -7.10
C VAL A 200 -51.69 -3.30 -7.95
N ASN A 201 -52.22 -2.27 -7.29
CA ASN A 201 -52.40 -0.95 -7.91
C ASN A 201 -51.15 -0.10 -7.64
N LEU A 202 -50.24 -0.02 -8.62
CA LEU A 202 -49.00 0.75 -8.50
C LEU A 202 -49.28 2.26 -8.66
N PRO A 203 -48.75 3.11 -7.77
CA PRO A 203 -48.85 4.55 -7.92
C PRO A 203 -48.16 5.04 -9.20
N ALA A 204 -48.70 6.07 -9.84
CA ALA A 204 -48.18 6.63 -11.09
C ALA A 204 -46.86 7.45 -10.96
N THR A 205 -46.32 7.58 -9.74
CA THR A 205 -45.11 8.37 -9.49
C THR A 205 -44.07 7.51 -8.79
N GLU A 206 -42.79 7.69 -9.11
CA GLU A 206 -41.68 6.97 -8.47
C GLU A 206 -41.73 7.08 -6.94
N TYR A 207 -42.00 8.29 -6.41
CA TYR A 207 -42.18 8.51 -4.97
C TYR A 207 -43.30 7.65 -4.37
N GLY A 208 -44.42 7.54 -5.08
CA GLY A 208 -45.53 6.70 -4.67
C GLY A 208 -45.15 5.22 -4.66
N ILE A 209 -44.43 4.74 -5.68
CA ILE A 209 -43.95 3.36 -5.77
C ILE A 209 -42.99 3.04 -4.62
N VAL A 210 -42.03 3.94 -4.32
CA VAL A 210 -41.13 3.80 -3.17
C VAL A 210 -41.91 3.77 -1.85
N SER A 211 -42.89 4.66 -1.66
CA SER A 211 -43.73 4.67 -0.46
C SER A 211 -44.48 3.36 -0.30
N ARG A 212 -45.07 2.84 -1.39
CA ARG A 212 -45.80 1.58 -1.39
C ARG A 212 -44.89 0.41 -1.05
N PHE A 213 -43.68 0.38 -1.61
CA PHE A 213 -42.67 -0.62 -1.28
C PHE A 213 -42.29 -0.58 0.21
N LEU A 214 -42.09 0.61 0.79
CA LEU A 214 -41.81 0.77 2.22
C LEU A 214 -42.96 0.26 3.11
N ASP A 215 -44.21 0.41 2.68
CA ASP A 215 -45.36 -0.15 3.40
C ASP A 215 -45.27 -1.68 3.48
N TYR A 216 -44.85 -2.36 2.41
CA TYR A 216 -44.60 -3.80 2.45
C TYR A 216 -43.42 -4.15 3.36
N LEU A 217 -42.32 -3.38 3.34
CA LEU A 217 -41.19 -3.61 4.25
C LEU A 217 -41.56 -3.45 5.74
N ARG A 218 -42.61 -2.69 6.04
CA ARG A 218 -43.20 -2.56 7.39
C ARG A 218 -44.13 -3.73 7.73
N GLN A 219 -44.97 -4.14 6.78
CA GLN A 219 -45.95 -5.21 6.98
C GLN A 219 -45.30 -6.59 7.08
N HIS A 220 -44.29 -6.84 6.25
CA HIS A 220 -43.59 -8.11 6.14
C HIS A 220 -42.13 -7.96 6.53
N ARG A 221 -41.55 -9.04 7.06
CA ARG A 221 -40.12 -9.13 7.32
C ARG A 221 -39.39 -9.65 6.08
N CYS A 222 -38.84 -8.73 5.28
CA CYS A 222 -38.17 -9.03 4.01
C CYS A 222 -36.65 -8.88 4.09
N LEU A 223 -35.92 -9.77 3.42
CA LEU A 223 -34.50 -9.61 3.09
C LEU A 223 -34.39 -9.37 1.58
N ILE A 224 -33.89 -8.19 1.20
CA ILE A 224 -33.78 -7.82 -0.22
C ILE A 224 -32.32 -7.55 -0.54
N VAL A 225 -31.77 -8.26 -1.50
CA VAL A 225 -30.40 -8.09 -1.97
C VAL A 225 -30.40 -7.42 -3.33
N LEU A 226 -29.74 -6.27 -3.42
CA LEU A 226 -29.50 -5.53 -4.66
C LEU A 226 -28.01 -5.61 -5.00
N ASP A 227 -27.68 -6.43 -5.99
CA ASP A 227 -26.31 -6.72 -6.40
C ASP A 227 -25.81 -5.76 -7.48
N ASN A 228 -24.51 -5.44 -7.46
CA ASN A 228 -23.83 -4.59 -8.43
C ASN A 228 -24.37 -3.15 -8.52
N CYS A 229 -24.60 -2.51 -7.38
CA CYS A 229 -25.10 -1.14 -7.30
C CYS A 229 -24.18 -0.12 -8.00
N GLU A 230 -22.88 -0.43 -8.22
CA GLU A 230 -21.99 0.45 -9.00
C GLU A 230 -22.44 0.69 -10.45
N SER A 231 -23.32 -0.15 -11.01
CA SER A 231 -23.79 0.00 -12.40
C SER A 231 -24.64 1.24 -12.63
N ILE A 232 -25.38 1.69 -11.60
CA ILE A 232 -26.31 2.83 -11.65
C ILE A 232 -25.65 4.12 -11.16
N LEU A 233 -24.40 4.05 -10.68
CA LEU A 233 -23.63 5.20 -10.26
C LEU A 233 -22.92 5.87 -11.44
N GLN A 234 -22.75 7.19 -11.36
CA GLN A 234 -22.11 8.00 -12.38
C GLN A 234 -20.62 7.67 -12.47
N GLU A 235 -20.10 7.65 -13.69
CA GLU A 235 -18.68 7.39 -13.96
C GLU A 235 -17.77 8.62 -13.76
N SER A 236 -18.26 9.68 -13.09
CA SER A 236 -17.60 10.99 -13.01
C SER A 236 -16.73 11.18 -11.76
N THR A 237 -16.21 12.39 -11.55
CA THR A 237 -15.41 12.80 -10.38
C THR A 237 -16.19 12.77 -9.06
N CYS A 238 -17.52 12.83 -9.08
CA CYS A 238 -18.34 12.81 -7.86
C CYS A 238 -18.68 11.38 -7.45
N VAL A 239 -17.85 10.77 -6.60
CA VAL A 239 -18.04 9.37 -6.19
C VAL A 239 -19.29 9.18 -5.34
N GLY A 240 -20.14 8.25 -5.79
CA GLY A 240 -21.38 7.87 -5.12
C GLY A 240 -22.62 8.56 -5.69
N ASP A 241 -22.47 9.45 -6.68
CA ASP A 241 -23.59 10.08 -7.40
C ASP A 241 -24.18 9.12 -8.44
N TYR A 242 -25.43 9.35 -8.82
CA TYR A 242 -26.18 8.49 -9.75
C TYR A 242 -26.03 8.95 -11.20
N LYS A 243 -26.14 7.99 -12.13
CA LYS A 243 -26.33 8.32 -13.55
C LYS A 243 -27.62 9.13 -13.72
N SER A 244 -27.65 10.01 -14.72
CA SER A 244 -28.87 10.76 -15.05
C SER A 244 -30.02 9.79 -15.35
N GLY A 245 -31.14 9.97 -14.65
CA GLY A 245 -32.30 9.08 -14.71
C GLY A 245 -32.30 7.95 -13.67
N TYR A 246 -31.29 7.88 -12.80
CA TYR A 246 -31.16 6.85 -11.75
C TYR A 246 -31.15 7.44 -10.33
N GLU A 247 -31.33 8.75 -10.19
CA GLU A 247 -31.35 9.48 -8.91
C GLU A 247 -32.43 8.95 -7.95
N GLY A 248 -33.50 8.34 -8.49
CA GLY A 248 -34.54 7.68 -7.71
C GLY A 248 -34.01 6.55 -6.80
N TYR A 249 -32.92 5.87 -7.19
CA TYR A 249 -32.29 4.88 -6.31
C TYR A 249 -31.70 5.52 -5.05
N GLY A 250 -31.14 6.73 -5.15
CA GLY A 250 -30.68 7.49 -3.98
C GLY A 250 -31.83 7.78 -3.02
N TYR A 251 -32.96 8.23 -3.57
CA TYR A 251 -34.18 8.45 -2.79
C TYR A 251 -34.69 7.16 -2.12
N LEU A 252 -34.67 6.02 -2.82
CA LEU A 252 -35.03 4.71 -2.27
C LEU A 252 -34.11 4.34 -1.09
N LEU A 253 -32.79 4.39 -1.28
CA LEU A 253 -31.82 3.99 -0.26
C LEU A 253 -31.91 4.87 0.99
N LYS A 254 -32.06 6.19 0.78
CA LYS A 254 -32.29 7.13 1.87
C LYS A 254 -33.57 6.80 2.63
N SER A 255 -34.66 6.55 1.91
CA SER A 255 -35.96 6.25 2.53
C SER A 255 -35.95 4.95 3.34
N ILE A 256 -35.25 3.92 2.85
CA ILE A 256 -35.03 2.66 3.59
C ILE A 256 -34.20 2.92 4.86
N GLY A 257 -33.09 3.66 4.75
CA GLY A 257 -32.20 3.92 5.88
C GLY A 257 -32.88 4.70 7.01
N GLU A 258 -33.66 5.73 6.66
CA GLU A 258 -34.29 6.66 7.61
C GLU A 258 -35.60 6.13 8.19
N SER A 259 -36.43 5.44 7.38
CA SER A 259 -37.77 5.03 7.81
C SER A 259 -37.75 3.81 8.73
N HIS A 260 -38.72 3.73 9.64
CA HIS A 260 -38.87 2.56 10.50
C HIS A 260 -39.56 1.42 9.75
N HIS A 261 -38.91 0.26 9.74
CA HIS A 261 -39.43 -1.01 9.21
C HIS A 261 -38.65 -2.20 9.82
N GLN A 262 -39.18 -3.41 9.64
CA GLN A 262 -38.60 -4.66 10.19
C GLN A 262 -37.75 -5.45 9.18
N SER A 263 -37.72 -4.99 7.93
CA SER A 263 -36.96 -5.59 6.83
C SER A 263 -35.50 -5.12 6.77
N CYS A 264 -34.68 -5.79 5.97
CA CYS A 264 -33.31 -5.40 5.67
C CYS A 264 -33.05 -5.41 4.16
N VAL A 265 -32.41 -4.36 3.65
CA VAL A 265 -31.87 -4.30 2.29
C VAL A 265 -30.35 -4.41 2.33
N VAL A 266 -29.81 -5.33 1.53
CA VAL A 266 -28.37 -5.55 1.38
C VAL A 266 -27.94 -5.10 -0.01
N LEU A 267 -26.93 -4.25 -0.09
CA LEU A 267 -26.34 -3.79 -1.33
C LEU A 267 -24.97 -4.44 -1.52
N THR A 268 -24.63 -4.86 -2.73
CA THR A 268 -23.23 -5.09 -3.09
C THR A 268 -22.76 -3.98 -4.03
N SER A 269 -21.57 -3.45 -3.79
CA SER A 269 -21.01 -2.41 -4.66
C SER A 269 -19.49 -2.35 -4.62
N ARG A 270 -18.87 -1.83 -5.69
CA ARG A 270 -17.44 -1.42 -5.67
C ARG A 270 -17.26 -0.04 -5.04
N GLU A 271 -18.28 0.81 -5.19
CA GLU A 271 -18.29 2.19 -4.77
C GLU A 271 -19.43 2.43 -3.76
N LYS A 272 -19.16 3.15 -2.68
CA LYS A 272 -20.18 3.45 -1.68
C LYS A 272 -21.14 4.54 -2.22
N PRO A 273 -22.47 4.29 -2.31
CA PRO A 273 -23.43 5.33 -2.67
C PRO A 273 -23.44 6.49 -1.66
N SER A 274 -23.71 7.70 -2.14
CA SER A 274 -23.53 8.93 -1.36
C SER A 274 -24.38 8.98 -0.08
N GLU A 275 -25.61 8.46 -0.12
CA GLU A 275 -26.59 8.49 0.96
C GLU A 275 -26.13 7.67 2.16
N LEU A 276 -25.41 6.57 1.93
CA LEU A 276 -24.93 5.71 3.02
C LEU A 276 -23.90 6.43 3.90
N VAL A 277 -23.13 7.37 3.35
CA VAL A 277 -22.07 8.07 4.09
C VAL A 277 -22.64 8.85 5.27
N GLN A 278 -23.81 9.45 5.11
CA GLN A 278 -24.44 10.25 6.18
C GLN A 278 -25.18 9.40 7.20
N MET A 279 -25.67 8.23 6.79
CA MET A 279 -26.50 7.36 7.64
C MET A 279 -25.70 6.28 8.38
N GLU A 280 -24.49 5.95 7.92
CA GLU A 280 -23.73 4.81 8.46
C GLU A 280 -23.14 5.07 9.85
N GLY A 281 -23.10 4.03 10.68
CA GLY A 281 -22.40 4.07 11.97
C GLY A 281 -22.44 2.75 12.71
N GLU A 282 -21.43 2.48 13.54
CA GLU A 282 -21.26 1.19 14.23
C GLU A 282 -22.47 0.77 15.09
N ARG A 283 -23.24 1.74 15.58
CA ARG A 283 -24.46 1.51 16.39
C ARG A 283 -25.74 1.94 15.69
N LEU A 284 -25.65 2.33 14.41
CA LEU A 284 -26.79 2.77 13.62
C LEU A 284 -27.40 1.61 12.83
N SER A 285 -28.59 1.86 12.28
CA SER A 285 -29.35 0.92 11.44
C SER A 285 -28.80 0.80 10.02
N VAL A 286 -27.86 1.67 9.63
CA VAL A 286 -27.15 1.59 8.36
C VAL A 286 -25.68 1.28 8.64
N ARG A 287 -25.15 0.25 8.00
CA ARG A 287 -23.76 -0.18 8.17
C ARG A 287 -23.14 -0.61 6.86
N SER A 288 -21.81 -0.52 6.76
CA SER A 288 -21.06 -1.02 5.61
C SER A 288 -19.94 -1.96 6.05
N LEU A 289 -19.76 -3.05 5.30
CA LEU A 289 -18.67 -4.01 5.47
C LEU A 289 -17.79 -3.96 4.24
N ARG A 290 -16.49 -3.69 4.43
CA ARG A 290 -15.48 -3.81 3.37
C ARG A 290 -14.87 -5.20 3.38
N LEU A 291 -14.90 -5.87 2.23
CA LEU A 291 -14.27 -7.17 2.03
C LEU A 291 -12.81 -7.02 1.63
N ASN A 292 -11.95 -7.71 2.36
CA ASN A 292 -10.53 -7.89 2.04
C ASN A 292 -10.34 -9.20 1.26
N GLY A 293 -9.09 -9.52 0.89
CA GLY A 293 -8.71 -10.84 0.36
C GLY A 293 -9.14 -12.03 1.23
N LEU A 294 -9.25 -13.21 0.63
CA LEU A 294 -9.32 -14.46 1.38
C LEU A 294 -7.99 -14.78 2.07
N SER A 295 -8.04 -15.59 3.14
CA SER A 295 -6.81 -16.08 3.79
C SER A 295 -6.04 -17.04 2.88
N GLU A 296 -4.77 -17.28 3.22
CA GLU A 296 -3.89 -18.23 2.52
C GLU A 296 -4.56 -19.60 2.35
N LEU A 297 -5.13 -20.14 3.42
CA LEU A 297 -5.78 -21.45 3.43
C LEU A 297 -6.96 -21.54 2.47
N GLU A 298 -7.75 -20.48 2.37
CA GLU A 298 -8.93 -20.45 1.48
C GLU A 298 -8.52 -20.18 0.04
N GLY A 299 -7.46 -19.39 -0.18
CA GLY A 299 -6.84 -19.23 -1.48
C GLY A 299 -6.33 -20.55 -2.05
N TYR A 300 -5.69 -21.39 -1.22
CA TYR A 300 -5.24 -22.72 -1.64
C TYR A 300 -6.39 -23.62 -2.07
N LYS A 301 -7.52 -23.59 -1.36
CA LYS A 301 -8.71 -24.37 -1.75
C LYS A 301 -9.27 -23.96 -3.12
N ILE A 302 -9.21 -22.67 -3.46
CA ILE A 302 -9.62 -22.19 -4.78
C ILE A 302 -8.71 -22.75 -5.87
N LEU A 303 -7.40 -22.74 -5.63
CA LEU A 303 -6.40 -23.30 -6.56
C LEU A 303 -6.58 -24.82 -6.72
N GLU A 304 -6.78 -25.54 -5.61
CA GLU A 304 -7.02 -26.99 -5.60
C GLU A 304 -8.24 -27.38 -6.40
N THR A 305 -9.33 -26.61 -6.30
CA THR A 305 -10.56 -26.83 -7.08
C THR A 305 -10.33 -26.67 -8.59
N LYS A 306 -9.27 -25.95 -8.98
CA LYS A 306 -8.85 -25.77 -10.37
C LYS A 306 -7.79 -26.78 -10.81
N GLY A 307 -7.51 -27.80 -10.00
CA GLY A 307 -6.59 -28.89 -10.32
C GLY A 307 -5.17 -28.69 -9.79
N TYR A 308 -4.91 -27.62 -9.03
CA TYR A 308 -3.58 -27.35 -8.49
C TYR A 308 -3.39 -27.95 -7.12
N SER A 309 -2.64 -29.06 -7.07
CA SER A 309 -2.13 -29.62 -5.82
C SER A 309 -0.62 -29.45 -5.79
N GLY A 310 -0.13 -28.62 -4.86
CA GLY A 310 1.28 -28.29 -4.71
C GLY A 310 1.61 -28.07 -3.24
N SER A 311 2.90 -27.96 -2.92
CA SER A 311 3.32 -27.65 -1.55
C SER A 311 2.88 -26.23 -1.17
N VAL A 312 2.64 -25.98 0.12
CA VAL A 312 2.32 -24.63 0.62
C VAL A 312 3.39 -23.62 0.21
N ALA A 313 4.65 -24.04 0.12
CA ALA A 313 5.76 -23.19 -0.31
C ALA A 313 5.62 -22.71 -1.77
N GLU A 314 5.02 -23.50 -2.66
CA GLU A 314 4.81 -23.14 -4.07
C GLU A 314 3.55 -22.28 -4.26
N LEU A 315 2.48 -22.56 -3.50
CA LEU A 315 1.21 -21.85 -3.64
C LEU A 315 1.17 -20.52 -2.88
N LYS A 316 1.94 -20.41 -1.79
CA LYS A 316 1.95 -19.22 -0.93
C LYS A 316 2.30 -17.92 -1.69
N PRO A 317 3.40 -17.85 -2.47
CA PRO A 317 3.73 -16.62 -3.18
C PRO A 317 2.64 -16.19 -4.16
N LEU A 318 1.92 -17.15 -4.74
CA LEU A 318 0.81 -16.90 -5.66
C LEU A 318 -0.40 -16.29 -4.95
N VAL A 319 -0.80 -16.84 -3.81
CA VAL A 319 -1.93 -16.31 -3.02
C VAL A 319 -1.60 -14.94 -2.41
N GLU A 320 -0.36 -14.75 -1.95
CA GLU A 320 0.12 -13.46 -1.45
C GLU A 320 0.14 -12.41 -2.58
N ARG A 321 0.65 -12.75 -3.76
CA ARG A 321 0.73 -11.86 -4.93
C ARG A 321 -0.63 -11.30 -5.35
N TYR A 322 -1.68 -12.13 -5.31
CA TYR A 322 -3.04 -11.69 -5.63
C TYR A 322 -3.88 -11.35 -4.40
N SER A 323 -3.27 -11.31 -3.21
CA SER A 323 -3.89 -10.99 -1.93
C SER A 323 -5.20 -11.72 -1.72
N GLY A 324 -5.24 -13.02 -2.03
CA GLY A 324 -6.44 -13.85 -1.87
C GLY A 324 -7.66 -13.39 -2.66
N ASN A 325 -7.53 -12.60 -3.74
CA ASN A 325 -8.66 -12.23 -4.59
C ASN A 325 -9.22 -13.48 -5.33
N PRO A 326 -10.47 -13.92 -5.07
CA PRO A 326 -10.98 -15.18 -5.59
C PRO A 326 -11.05 -15.24 -7.13
N LEU A 327 -11.46 -14.15 -7.77
CA LEU A 327 -11.50 -14.10 -9.24
C LEU A 327 -10.08 -14.13 -9.80
N ALA A 328 -9.16 -13.40 -9.17
CA ALA A 328 -7.78 -13.38 -9.62
C ALA A 328 -7.16 -14.77 -9.59
N LEU A 329 -7.29 -15.47 -8.45
CA LEU A 329 -6.82 -16.84 -8.28
C LEU A 329 -7.45 -17.82 -9.29
N LYS A 330 -8.73 -17.65 -9.64
CA LYS A 330 -9.38 -18.47 -10.67
C LYS A 330 -8.81 -18.18 -12.07
N VAL A 331 -8.63 -16.92 -12.45
CA VAL A 331 -8.12 -16.55 -13.78
C VAL A 331 -6.67 -17.03 -13.96
N ILE A 332 -5.82 -16.79 -12.96
CA ILE A 332 -4.41 -17.20 -13.05
C ILE A 332 -4.25 -18.71 -13.02
N SER A 333 -5.15 -19.44 -12.34
CA SER A 333 -5.12 -20.91 -12.37
C SER A 333 -5.38 -21.43 -13.78
N THR A 334 -6.29 -20.81 -14.53
CA THR A 334 -6.48 -21.14 -15.94
C THR A 334 -5.23 -20.79 -16.77
N ALA A 335 -4.66 -19.60 -16.58
CA ALA A 335 -3.48 -19.16 -17.33
C ALA A 335 -2.25 -20.04 -17.09
N ILE A 336 -2.00 -20.47 -15.85
CA ILE A 336 -0.90 -21.39 -15.52
C ILE A 336 -1.11 -22.75 -16.19
N THR A 337 -2.35 -23.20 -16.35
CA THR A 337 -2.66 -24.50 -16.97
C THR A 337 -2.44 -24.40 -18.48
N GLU A 338 -2.95 -23.34 -19.09
CA GLU A 338 -2.98 -23.18 -20.55
C GLU A 338 -1.65 -22.69 -21.12
N LEU A 339 -0.89 -21.85 -20.40
CA LEU A 339 0.31 -21.19 -20.92
C LEU A 339 1.63 -21.71 -20.33
N PHE A 340 1.58 -22.38 -19.17
CA PHE A 340 2.77 -22.81 -18.44
C PHE A 340 2.74 -24.31 -18.12
N ASP A 341 1.84 -25.09 -18.72
CA ASP A 341 1.72 -26.54 -18.52
C ASP A 341 1.68 -26.96 -17.03
N ASN A 342 0.99 -26.17 -16.19
CA ASN A 342 0.92 -26.30 -14.73
C ASN A 342 2.23 -26.02 -13.96
N ASN A 343 3.23 -25.40 -14.59
CA ASN A 343 4.49 -25.02 -13.95
C ASN A 343 4.36 -23.70 -13.20
N ILE A 344 3.99 -23.79 -11.92
CA ILE A 344 3.82 -22.63 -11.02
C ILE A 344 5.16 -21.91 -10.81
N ALA A 345 6.28 -22.63 -10.71
CA ALA A 345 7.59 -22.03 -10.48
C ALA A 345 8.00 -21.16 -11.68
N GLU A 346 7.78 -21.64 -12.90
CA GLU A 346 8.02 -20.86 -14.12
C GLU A 346 7.10 -19.65 -14.19
N PHE A 347 5.82 -19.80 -13.87
CA PHE A 347 4.89 -18.66 -13.80
C PHE A 347 5.31 -17.61 -12.76
N ILE A 348 5.70 -18.03 -11.55
CA ILE A 348 6.17 -17.10 -10.50
C ILE A 348 7.45 -16.38 -10.93
N ASN A 349 8.34 -17.09 -11.65
CA ASN A 349 9.55 -16.51 -12.22
C ASN A 349 9.25 -15.50 -13.34
N GLN A 350 8.07 -15.55 -13.97
CA GLN A 350 7.60 -14.48 -14.84
C GLN A 350 7.11 -13.30 -13.97
N GLU A 351 7.92 -12.23 -13.94
CA GLU A 351 7.71 -11.12 -12.99
C GLU A 351 6.47 -10.27 -13.30
N THR A 352 5.90 -10.30 -14.50
CA THR A 352 4.74 -9.48 -14.89
C THR A 352 3.71 -10.27 -15.68
N ILE A 353 2.66 -10.74 -15.02
CA ILE A 353 1.47 -11.13 -15.77
C ILE A 353 0.15 -11.01 -14.97
N LEU A 354 -0.47 -9.84 -15.11
CA LEU A 354 -1.91 -9.66 -14.94
C LEU A 354 -2.59 -10.01 -16.27
N PHE A 355 -3.54 -10.95 -16.25
CA PHE A 355 -4.22 -11.43 -17.45
C PHE A 355 -5.72 -11.14 -17.47
N GLY A 356 -6.26 -11.03 -18.68
CA GLY A 356 -7.68 -11.24 -18.98
C GLY A 356 -8.66 -10.32 -18.26
N ASP A 357 -9.71 -10.91 -17.67
CA ASP A 357 -10.84 -10.18 -17.11
C ASP A 357 -10.48 -9.25 -15.95
N ILE A 358 -9.43 -9.54 -15.18
CA ILE A 358 -8.96 -8.67 -14.08
C ILE A 358 -8.43 -7.36 -14.65
N TRP A 359 -7.62 -7.44 -15.72
CA TRP A 359 -7.08 -6.26 -16.39
C TRP A 359 -8.20 -5.41 -16.99
N LYS A 360 -9.20 -6.06 -17.60
CA LYS A 360 -10.39 -5.36 -18.11
C LYS A 360 -11.15 -4.65 -17.00
N LEU A 361 -11.44 -5.34 -15.88
CA LEU A 361 -12.14 -4.76 -14.74
C LEU A 361 -11.38 -3.59 -14.12
N LEU A 362 -10.06 -3.70 -13.93
CA LEU A 362 -9.25 -2.61 -13.40
C LEU A 362 -9.12 -1.46 -14.39
N SER A 363 -9.04 -1.73 -15.71
CA SER A 363 -8.95 -0.68 -16.71
C SER A 363 -10.23 0.13 -16.85
N GLU A 364 -11.40 -0.51 -16.79
CA GLU A 364 -12.70 0.17 -16.73
C GLU A 364 -12.80 1.10 -15.51
N GLN A 365 -12.24 0.71 -14.36
CA GLN A 365 -12.23 1.55 -13.16
C GLN A 365 -11.20 2.69 -13.26
N PHE A 366 -10.02 2.41 -13.82
CA PHE A 366 -8.93 3.37 -13.89
C PHE A 366 -9.21 4.53 -14.87
N VAL A 367 -9.89 4.27 -15.99
CA VAL A 367 -10.26 5.30 -16.97
C VAL A 367 -11.21 6.34 -16.39
N ARG A 368 -11.94 6.00 -15.32
CA ARG A 368 -12.89 6.89 -14.64
C ARG A 368 -12.26 7.77 -13.56
N LEU A 369 -10.94 7.69 -13.39
CA LEU A 369 -10.24 8.44 -12.35
C LEU A 369 -9.95 9.87 -12.79
N SER A 370 -10.08 10.80 -11.85
CA SER A 370 -9.67 12.19 -12.05
C SER A 370 -8.14 12.31 -12.24
N PRO A 371 -7.63 13.40 -12.84
CA PRO A 371 -6.19 13.58 -12.98
C PRO A 371 -5.40 13.52 -11.66
N VAL A 372 -6.01 13.98 -10.56
CA VAL A 372 -5.39 13.93 -9.22
C VAL A 372 -5.41 12.51 -8.67
N GLU A 373 -6.51 11.77 -8.85
CA GLU A 373 -6.61 10.37 -8.45
C GLU A 373 -5.60 9.49 -9.19
N VAL A 374 -5.43 9.71 -10.50
CA VAL A 374 -4.41 9.04 -11.31
C VAL A 374 -3.01 9.33 -10.76
N GLN A 375 -2.72 10.57 -10.36
CA GLN A 375 -1.45 10.90 -9.74
C GLN A 375 -1.21 10.17 -8.41
N VAL A 376 -2.21 10.13 -7.53
CA VAL A 376 -2.13 9.37 -6.27
C VAL A 376 -1.89 7.88 -6.54
N MET A 377 -2.60 7.31 -7.52
CA MET A 377 -2.45 5.90 -7.88
C MET A 377 -1.03 5.58 -8.37
N TYR A 378 -0.46 6.40 -9.27
CA TYR A 378 0.91 6.20 -9.74
C TYR A 378 1.93 6.40 -8.62
N TRP A 379 1.78 7.41 -7.77
CA TRP A 379 2.71 7.60 -6.65
C TRP A 379 2.70 6.42 -5.68
N LEU A 380 1.53 5.92 -5.26
CA LEU A 380 1.47 4.73 -4.41
C LEU A 380 2.12 3.50 -5.06
N ALA A 381 1.97 3.34 -6.38
CA ALA A 381 2.62 2.27 -7.13
C ALA A 381 4.15 2.44 -7.23
N ILE A 382 4.66 3.67 -7.27
CA ILE A 382 6.11 3.97 -7.29
C ILE A 382 6.73 3.83 -5.89
N GLU A 383 6.04 4.24 -4.83
CA GLU A 383 6.56 4.13 -3.45
C GLU A 383 6.70 2.68 -3.00
N ARG A 384 5.72 1.82 -3.34
CA ARG A 384 5.73 0.37 -3.03
C ARG A 384 5.85 0.04 -1.55
N GLU A 385 5.55 1.01 -0.68
CA GLU A 385 5.43 0.85 0.76
C GLU A 385 4.32 1.75 1.29
N LEU A 386 4.00 1.60 2.58
CA LEU A 386 3.01 2.44 3.26
C LEU A 386 3.42 3.91 3.17
N THR A 387 2.62 4.71 2.47
CA THR A 387 2.96 6.10 2.14
C THR A 387 2.08 7.08 2.91
N SER A 388 2.67 8.11 3.54
CA SER A 388 1.89 9.11 4.27
C SER A 388 1.24 10.14 3.34
N LEU A 389 0.20 10.86 3.81
CA LEU A 389 -0.39 11.99 3.06
C LEU A 389 0.66 13.05 2.72
N GLN A 390 1.61 13.29 3.62
CA GLN A 390 2.66 14.29 3.41
C GLN A 390 3.59 13.87 2.28
N ASP A 391 4.02 12.60 2.26
CA ASP A 391 4.89 12.08 1.19
C ASP A 391 4.19 12.15 -0.17
N ILE A 392 2.92 11.75 -0.25
CA ILE A 392 2.13 11.85 -1.50
C ILE A 392 2.09 13.31 -1.97
N ARG A 393 1.83 14.25 -1.05
CA ARG A 393 1.74 15.68 -1.37
C ARG A 393 3.06 16.26 -1.86
N GLU A 394 4.18 15.89 -1.23
CA GLU A 394 5.51 16.38 -1.61
C GLU A 394 5.95 15.86 -2.98
N ASN A 395 5.49 14.66 -3.36
CA ASN A 395 5.87 14.04 -4.63
C ASN A 395 5.00 14.51 -5.82
N ILE A 396 3.71 14.81 -5.60
CA ILE A 396 2.78 15.25 -6.64
C ILE A 396 3.28 16.49 -7.38
N PHE A 397 3.33 16.38 -8.71
CA PHE A 397 3.75 17.45 -9.59
C PHE A 397 2.84 17.50 -10.85
N PRO A 398 2.32 18.68 -11.24
CA PRO A 398 2.40 19.96 -10.53
C PRO A 398 1.65 19.91 -9.19
N SER A 399 2.00 20.80 -8.26
CA SER A 399 1.39 20.83 -6.93
C SER A 399 -0.12 21.00 -7.01
N VAL A 400 -0.85 20.16 -6.28
CA VAL A 400 -2.31 20.18 -6.20
C VAL A 400 -2.75 20.77 -4.85
N PRO A 401 -3.84 21.56 -4.80
CA PRO A 401 -4.40 22.03 -3.54
C PRO A 401 -4.71 20.88 -2.57
N LEU A 402 -4.45 21.07 -1.27
CA LEU A 402 -4.67 20.01 -0.27
C LEU A 402 -6.11 19.47 -0.28
N ARG A 403 -7.08 20.35 -0.52
CA ARG A 403 -8.49 19.96 -0.61
C ARG A 403 -8.73 18.93 -1.73
N GLU A 404 -8.26 19.22 -2.94
CA GLU A 404 -8.40 18.31 -4.09
C GLU A 404 -7.67 16.97 -3.86
N LEU A 405 -6.51 17.01 -3.21
CA LEU A 405 -5.79 15.79 -2.83
C LEU A 405 -6.57 14.94 -1.82
N LEU A 406 -7.18 15.57 -0.81
CA LEU A 406 -8.01 14.88 0.17
C LEU A 406 -9.27 14.29 -0.49
N GLU A 407 -9.93 15.03 -1.37
CA GLU A 407 -11.08 14.57 -2.15
C GLU A 407 -10.70 13.37 -3.04
N ALA A 408 -9.53 13.41 -3.69
CA ALA A 408 -9.01 12.30 -4.50
C ALA A 408 -8.70 11.05 -3.66
N ILE A 409 -8.06 11.21 -2.51
CA ILE A 409 -7.77 10.09 -1.60
C ILE A 409 -9.07 9.48 -1.07
N GLU A 410 -10.02 10.31 -0.65
CA GLU A 410 -11.32 9.83 -0.18
C GLU A 410 -12.10 9.10 -1.29
N SER A 411 -12.10 9.64 -2.50
CA SER A 411 -12.68 9.02 -3.69
C SER A 411 -12.07 7.63 -3.97
N LEU A 412 -10.74 7.54 -4.06
CA LEU A 412 -10.03 6.29 -4.28
C LEU A 412 -10.31 5.26 -3.17
N GLN A 413 -10.42 5.73 -1.92
CA GLN A 413 -10.84 4.89 -0.82
C GLN A 413 -12.27 4.40 -1.03
N ARG A 414 -13.23 5.26 -1.36
CA ARG A 414 -14.63 4.86 -1.61
C ARG A 414 -14.76 3.83 -2.74
N ARG A 415 -13.92 3.93 -3.78
CA ARG A 415 -13.80 2.95 -4.88
C ARG A 415 -13.05 1.67 -4.51
N SER A 416 -12.54 1.59 -3.28
CA SER A 416 -11.72 0.48 -2.75
C SER A 416 -10.43 0.26 -3.55
N LEU A 417 -9.92 1.28 -4.24
CA LEU A 417 -8.68 1.19 -5.03
C LEU A 417 -7.42 1.40 -4.19
N ILE A 418 -7.58 2.02 -3.02
CA ILE A 418 -6.51 2.21 -2.02
C ILE A 418 -7.01 1.80 -0.64
N GLU A 419 -6.06 1.41 0.21
CA GLU A 419 -6.28 1.01 1.59
C GLU A 419 -5.64 2.02 2.54
N LYS A 420 -6.28 2.22 3.69
CA LYS A 420 -5.75 3.02 4.79
C LYS A 420 -5.23 2.10 5.88
N GLN A 421 -3.98 2.28 6.25
CA GLN A 421 -3.41 1.65 7.44
C GLN A 421 -2.85 2.76 8.32
N SER A 422 -3.52 3.00 9.45
CA SER A 422 -3.21 4.13 10.35
C SER A 422 -3.26 5.48 9.62
N SER A 423 -2.14 6.19 9.51
CA SER A 423 -1.98 7.48 8.81
C SER A 423 -1.40 7.34 7.39
N SER A 424 -1.25 6.11 6.90
CA SER A 424 -0.62 5.81 5.62
C SER A 424 -1.58 5.10 4.68
N PHE A 425 -1.26 5.18 3.39
CA PHE A 425 -2.03 4.64 2.30
C PHE A 425 -1.19 3.63 1.52
N THR A 426 -1.85 2.63 0.95
CA THR A 426 -1.25 1.67 0.04
C THR A 426 -2.28 1.19 -0.97
N GLN A 427 -1.83 0.50 -1.99
CA GLN A 427 -2.67 -0.24 -2.92
C GLN A 427 -2.56 -1.74 -2.62
N GLN A 428 -3.60 -2.49 -2.98
CA GLN A 428 -3.49 -3.95 -3.00
C GLN A 428 -2.47 -4.38 -4.08
N PRO A 429 -1.68 -5.43 -3.86
CA PRO A 429 -0.71 -5.97 -4.83
C PRO A 429 -1.22 -6.08 -6.28
N VAL A 430 -2.44 -6.58 -6.48
CA VAL A 430 -3.06 -6.67 -7.81
C VAL A 430 -3.29 -5.31 -8.48
N ILE A 431 -3.57 -4.27 -7.68
CA ILE A 431 -3.74 -2.89 -8.15
C ILE A 431 -2.38 -2.27 -8.42
N VAL A 432 -1.39 -2.46 -7.54
CA VAL A 432 -0.01 -1.98 -7.75
C VAL A 432 0.54 -2.52 -9.06
N GLU A 433 0.39 -3.83 -9.33
CA GLU A 433 0.87 -4.46 -10.55
C GLU A 433 0.18 -3.88 -11.80
N TYR A 434 -1.14 -3.69 -11.75
CA TYR A 434 -1.90 -3.05 -12.84
C TYR A 434 -1.39 -1.63 -13.13
N VAL A 435 -1.30 -0.80 -12.09
CA VAL A 435 -0.90 0.61 -12.20
C VAL A 435 0.55 0.73 -12.67
N THR A 436 1.43 -0.15 -12.19
CA THR A 436 2.85 -0.19 -12.59
C THR A 436 3.00 -0.55 -14.08
N ASN A 437 2.31 -1.60 -14.54
CA ASN A 437 2.37 -1.99 -15.95
C ASN A 437 1.81 -0.89 -16.86
N ARG A 438 0.69 -0.26 -16.46
CA ARG A 438 0.12 0.87 -17.19
C ARG A 438 1.11 2.05 -17.26
N LEU A 439 1.79 2.38 -16.16
CA LEU A 439 2.80 3.43 -16.11
C LEU A 439 3.93 3.15 -17.13
N ILE A 440 4.45 1.93 -17.13
CA ILE A 440 5.54 1.50 -18.02
C ILE A 440 5.11 1.59 -19.49
N GLU A 441 3.95 1.03 -19.85
CA GLU A 441 3.42 1.07 -21.22
C GLU A 441 3.25 2.51 -21.72
N GLN A 442 2.66 3.37 -20.89
CA GLN A 442 2.45 4.77 -21.26
C GLN A 442 3.76 5.55 -21.39
N LEU A 443 4.74 5.31 -20.51
CA LEU A 443 6.07 5.93 -20.63
C LEU A 443 6.82 5.47 -21.88
N GLN A 444 6.73 4.20 -22.25
CA GLN A 444 7.31 3.70 -23.49
C GLN A 444 6.65 4.35 -24.72
N VAL A 445 5.32 4.54 -24.69
CA VAL A 445 4.59 5.27 -25.73
C VAL A 445 5.04 6.74 -25.78
N GLU A 446 5.12 7.42 -24.64
CA GLU A 446 5.59 8.81 -24.52
C GLU A 446 6.99 8.99 -25.12
N ILE A 447 7.93 8.10 -24.80
CA ILE A 447 9.29 8.18 -25.35
C ILE A 447 9.29 7.93 -26.87
N LYS A 448 8.42 7.04 -27.35
CA LYS A 448 8.29 6.73 -28.78
C LYS A 448 7.70 7.88 -29.59
N THR A 449 6.62 8.47 -29.08
CA THR A 449 5.90 9.59 -29.71
C THR A 449 6.53 10.95 -29.39
N GLU A 450 7.50 10.98 -28.47
CA GLU A 450 8.13 12.18 -27.93
C GLU A 450 7.14 13.16 -27.32
N GLN A 451 6.08 12.63 -26.71
CA GLN A 451 5.13 13.38 -25.89
C GLN A 451 5.60 13.37 -24.43
N ILE A 452 5.52 14.52 -23.76
CA ILE A 452 5.98 14.68 -22.38
C ILE A 452 4.75 14.82 -21.49
N SER A 453 4.47 13.81 -20.65
CA SER A 453 3.41 13.91 -19.64
C SER A 453 3.79 13.16 -18.37
N LEU A 454 3.75 11.83 -18.35
CA LEU A 454 4.08 11.02 -17.17
C LEU A 454 5.56 11.12 -16.82
N ILE A 455 6.46 11.14 -17.81
CA ILE A 455 7.91 11.27 -17.57
C ILE A 455 8.26 12.58 -16.85
N HIS A 456 7.40 13.59 -16.95
CA HIS A 456 7.57 14.88 -16.29
C HIS A 456 6.92 14.95 -14.90
N LYS A 457 5.93 14.09 -14.61
CA LYS A 457 5.14 14.14 -13.37
C LYS A 457 5.59 13.13 -12.31
N PHE A 458 6.23 12.03 -12.71
CA PHE A 458 6.54 10.91 -11.82
C PHE A 458 8.02 10.56 -11.85
N ALA A 459 8.60 10.23 -10.70
CA ALA A 459 9.95 9.68 -10.64
C ALA A 459 9.95 8.21 -11.10
N LEU A 460 10.91 7.82 -11.93
CA LEU A 460 11.10 6.40 -12.28
C LEU A 460 11.76 5.59 -11.15
N VAL A 461 12.55 6.28 -10.33
CA VAL A 461 13.25 5.74 -9.16
C VAL A 461 13.45 6.87 -8.15
N LYS A 462 13.36 6.56 -6.86
CA LYS A 462 13.57 7.54 -5.78
C LYS A 462 14.88 7.30 -5.05
N THR A 463 15.64 8.37 -4.85
CA THR A 463 16.90 8.35 -4.14
C THR A 463 16.71 8.22 -2.63
N GLN A 464 15.62 8.77 -2.09
CA GLN A 464 15.32 8.75 -0.66
C GLN A 464 14.67 7.45 -0.17
N SER A 465 14.27 6.56 -1.08
CA SER A 465 13.73 5.25 -0.72
C SER A 465 14.81 4.37 -0.09
N LYS A 466 14.39 3.43 0.78
CA LYS A 466 15.28 2.40 1.33
C LYS A 466 15.88 1.57 0.19
N ASP A 467 17.08 1.02 0.38
CA ASP A 467 17.81 0.35 -0.69
C ASP A 467 17.02 -0.80 -1.34
N PHE A 468 16.36 -1.64 -0.54
CA PHE A 468 15.51 -2.72 -1.07
C PHE A 468 14.29 -2.21 -1.85
N VAL A 469 13.72 -1.06 -1.47
CA VAL A 469 12.60 -0.43 -2.20
C VAL A 469 13.12 0.11 -3.53
N ARG A 470 14.29 0.76 -3.51
CA ARG A 470 14.94 1.28 -4.71
C ARG A 470 15.29 0.15 -5.69
N GLU A 471 15.87 -0.95 -5.21
CA GLU A 471 16.10 -2.15 -6.02
C GLU A 471 14.81 -2.68 -6.65
N SER A 472 13.72 -2.69 -5.89
CA SER A 472 12.40 -3.07 -6.39
C SER A 472 11.87 -2.12 -7.47
N GLN A 473 12.04 -0.80 -7.30
CA GLN A 473 11.70 0.22 -8.32
C GLN A 473 12.52 0.02 -9.60
N LEU A 474 13.84 -0.21 -9.46
CA LEU A 474 14.70 -0.48 -10.61
C LEU A 474 14.26 -1.73 -11.37
N ARG A 475 14.06 -2.83 -10.65
CA ARG A 475 13.68 -4.11 -11.24
C ARG A 475 12.34 -4.07 -11.94
N LEU A 476 11.32 -3.41 -11.36
CA LEU A 476 9.95 -3.53 -11.84
C LEU A 476 9.40 -2.26 -12.51
N ILE A 477 10.17 -1.18 -12.60
CA ILE A 477 9.80 0.04 -13.35
C ILE A 477 10.89 0.35 -14.38
N VAL A 478 12.12 0.62 -13.93
CA VAL A 478 13.19 1.11 -14.82
C VAL A 478 13.64 0.05 -15.83
N ASN A 479 13.90 -1.17 -15.38
CA ASN A 479 14.35 -2.27 -16.26
C ASN A 479 13.30 -2.62 -17.34
N PRO A 480 12.00 -2.79 -17.01
CA PRO A 480 10.96 -3.00 -18.03
C PRO A 480 10.86 -1.86 -19.05
N ILE A 481 11.04 -0.60 -18.63
CA ILE A 481 11.10 0.54 -19.57
C ILE A 481 12.30 0.35 -20.51
N ILE A 482 13.48 0.06 -19.98
CA ILE A 482 14.70 -0.14 -20.78
C ILE A 482 14.56 -1.30 -21.77
N GLU A 483 14.02 -2.43 -21.32
CA GLU A 483 13.77 -3.60 -22.16
C GLU A 483 12.79 -3.27 -23.29
N GLY A 484 11.70 -2.56 -22.98
CA GLY A 484 10.76 -2.09 -24.00
C GLY A 484 11.38 -1.11 -24.99
N LEU A 485 12.27 -0.21 -24.53
CA LEU A 485 13.02 0.68 -25.43
C LEU A 485 13.96 -0.11 -26.34
N ARG A 486 14.70 -1.09 -25.79
CA ARG A 486 15.57 -1.98 -26.58
C ARG A 486 14.78 -2.79 -27.61
N ALA A 487 13.62 -3.31 -27.25
CA ALA A 487 12.74 -4.05 -28.15
C ALA A 487 12.20 -3.15 -29.28
N ASN A 488 11.77 -1.92 -28.95
CA ASN A 488 11.14 -0.99 -29.90
C ASN A 488 12.14 -0.32 -30.85
N PHE A 489 13.34 0.03 -30.38
CA PHE A 489 14.32 0.83 -31.14
C PHE A 489 15.52 0.03 -31.66
N ARG A 490 15.70 -1.21 -31.19
CA ARG A 490 16.73 -2.21 -31.57
C ARG A 490 18.19 -1.82 -31.32
N THR A 491 18.57 -0.56 -31.49
CA THR A 491 19.95 -0.08 -31.33
C THR A 491 20.04 1.04 -30.30
N GLU A 492 21.15 1.09 -29.58
CA GLU A 492 21.42 2.15 -28.60
C GLU A 492 21.45 3.54 -29.24
N ALA A 493 21.91 3.66 -30.49
CA ALA A 493 21.92 4.92 -31.23
C ALA A 493 20.49 5.46 -31.48
N ASN A 494 19.52 4.59 -31.77
CA ASN A 494 18.13 5.00 -31.96
C ASN A 494 17.47 5.43 -30.65
N ILE A 495 17.76 4.72 -29.56
CA ILE A 495 17.29 5.08 -28.21
C ILE A 495 17.88 6.44 -27.82
N ARG A 496 19.21 6.61 -27.96
CA ARG A 496 19.90 7.87 -27.71
C ARG A 496 19.24 9.02 -28.48
N LYS A 497 19.02 8.87 -29.79
CA LYS A 497 18.36 9.90 -30.61
C LYS A 497 17.00 10.32 -30.06
N LYS A 498 16.20 9.39 -29.52
CA LYS A 498 14.90 9.68 -28.92
C LYS A 498 15.03 10.43 -27.60
N LEU A 499 15.92 10.00 -26.72
CA LEU A 499 16.18 10.66 -25.44
C LEU A 499 16.78 12.07 -25.64
N ASP A 500 17.68 12.23 -26.61
CA ASP A 500 18.27 13.52 -26.97
C ASP A 500 17.20 14.49 -27.50
N SER A 501 16.28 13.99 -28.33
CA SER A 501 15.13 14.78 -28.82
C SER A 501 14.24 15.25 -27.66
N LEU A 502 13.94 14.35 -26.70
CA LEU A 502 13.18 14.70 -25.50
C LEU A 502 13.92 15.76 -24.66
N LEU A 503 15.23 15.61 -24.45
CA LEU A 503 16.03 16.60 -23.73
C LEU A 503 15.95 17.97 -24.41
N HIS A 504 16.06 18.00 -25.74
CA HIS A 504 15.93 19.24 -26.50
C HIS A 504 14.54 19.89 -26.32
N LYS A 505 13.45 19.11 -26.31
CA LYS A 505 12.10 19.64 -26.03
C LYS A 505 11.98 20.19 -24.61
N ILE A 506 12.42 19.41 -23.61
CA ILE A 506 12.36 19.80 -22.19
C ILE A 506 13.09 21.13 -21.92
N ARG A 507 14.18 21.39 -22.65
CA ARG A 507 14.96 22.62 -22.51
C ARG A 507 14.29 23.85 -23.13
N ASN A 508 13.65 23.65 -24.27
CA ASN A 508 13.07 24.74 -25.06
C ASN A 508 11.65 25.11 -24.64
N GLU A 509 10.98 24.26 -23.87
CA GLU A 509 9.61 24.48 -23.40
C GLU A 509 9.62 24.74 -21.89
N ASP A 510 9.26 25.97 -21.49
CA ASP A 510 9.30 26.41 -20.09
C ASP A 510 8.42 25.54 -19.15
N GLU A 511 7.35 24.96 -19.68
CA GLU A 511 6.45 24.04 -18.95
C GLU A 511 7.21 22.86 -18.33
N PHE A 512 8.26 22.36 -19.00
CA PHE A 512 8.93 21.12 -18.60
C PHE A 512 10.15 21.29 -17.69
N ARG A 513 10.49 22.53 -17.32
CA ARG A 513 11.72 22.84 -16.58
C ARG A 513 11.72 22.38 -15.12
N LEU A 514 10.57 22.30 -14.45
CA LEU A 514 10.51 22.16 -12.98
C LEU A 514 10.19 20.73 -12.46
N GLY A 515 9.79 19.82 -13.35
CA GLY A 515 9.30 18.48 -13.00
C GLY A 515 10.38 17.41 -12.91
N TYR A 516 9.99 16.15 -13.15
CA TYR A 516 10.86 14.97 -13.05
C TYR A 516 11.59 14.61 -14.34
N ALA A 517 11.25 15.26 -15.47
CA ALA A 517 11.69 14.83 -16.80
C ALA A 517 13.22 14.81 -16.94
N ALA A 518 13.92 15.86 -16.50
CA ALA A 518 15.38 15.94 -16.59
C ALA A 518 16.07 14.85 -15.76
N GLY A 519 15.63 14.65 -14.51
CA GLY A 519 16.16 13.61 -13.63
C GLY A 519 15.88 12.19 -14.13
N ASN A 520 14.68 11.97 -14.69
CA ASN A 520 14.33 10.70 -15.31
C ASN A 520 15.17 10.40 -16.55
N LEU A 521 15.44 11.40 -17.39
CA LEU A 521 16.34 11.24 -18.53
C LEU A 521 17.76 10.88 -18.07
N LEU A 522 18.28 11.54 -17.05
CA LEU A 522 19.59 11.21 -16.45
C LEU A 522 19.63 9.75 -15.96
N ASN A 523 18.58 9.32 -15.25
CA ASN A 523 18.45 7.93 -14.81
C ASN A 523 18.41 6.96 -16.01
N LEU A 524 17.65 7.26 -17.06
CA LEU A 524 17.60 6.42 -18.26
C LEU A 524 18.97 6.35 -18.97
N TYR A 525 19.65 7.49 -19.17
CA TYR A 525 21.00 7.50 -19.74
C TYR A 525 21.96 6.61 -18.94
N ARG A 526 21.93 6.72 -17.61
CA ARG A 526 22.74 5.89 -16.72
C ARG A 526 22.48 4.40 -16.93
N TYR A 527 21.24 3.97 -16.80
CA TYR A 527 20.91 2.54 -16.84
C TYR A 527 20.96 1.94 -18.25
N LEU A 528 20.94 2.78 -19.29
CA LEU A 528 21.23 2.38 -20.66
C LEU A 528 22.74 2.37 -20.99
N GLY A 529 23.60 2.85 -20.09
CA GLY A 529 25.04 2.96 -20.35
C GLY A 529 25.42 4.03 -21.38
N LEU A 530 24.58 5.05 -21.54
CA LEU A 530 24.78 6.12 -22.52
C LEU A 530 25.60 7.26 -21.91
N ASP A 531 26.79 7.51 -22.48
CA ASP A 531 27.62 8.66 -22.08
C ASP A 531 26.91 9.99 -22.41
N ILE A 532 26.96 10.93 -21.46
CA ILE A 532 26.34 12.26 -21.53
C ILE A 532 27.37 13.38 -21.48
N ALA A 533 28.67 13.09 -21.62
CA ALA A 533 29.69 14.13 -21.63
C ALA A 533 29.34 15.27 -22.62
N GLY A 534 29.47 16.52 -22.17
CA GLY A 534 29.13 17.71 -22.95
C GLY A 534 27.63 18.01 -23.08
N TYR A 535 26.74 17.24 -22.45
CA TYR A 535 25.30 17.52 -22.49
C TYR A 535 24.96 18.77 -21.69
N ASP A 536 23.83 19.39 -22.03
CA ASP A 536 23.42 20.64 -21.41
C ASP A 536 22.05 20.49 -20.77
N PHE A 537 22.02 20.63 -19.44
CA PHE A 537 20.84 20.57 -18.57
C PHE A 537 20.60 21.92 -17.86
N SER A 538 21.20 23.01 -18.36
CA SER A 538 21.11 24.32 -17.71
C SER A 538 19.67 24.79 -17.53
N GLY A 539 19.37 25.40 -16.39
CA GLY A 539 18.05 25.95 -16.08
C GLY A 539 16.96 24.89 -15.81
N LEU A 540 17.31 23.60 -15.79
CA LEU A 540 16.39 22.51 -15.46
C LEU A 540 16.44 22.14 -13.98
N THR A 541 15.28 21.85 -13.41
CA THR A 541 15.18 21.17 -12.11
C THR A 541 15.41 19.67 -12.30
N ILE A 542 16.39 19.15 -11.57
CA ILE A 542 16.82 17.76 -11.61
C ILE A 542 16.36 17.08 -10.32
N ARG A 543 15.23 16.39 -10.41
CA ARG A 543 14.62 15.64 -9.31
C ARG A 543 15.02 14.17 -9.35
N GLN A 544 15.38 13.60 -8.20
CA GLN A 544 15.57 12.14 -8.04
C GLN A 544 16.61 11.53 -9.01
N ALA A 545 17.64 12.29 -9.43
CA ALA A 545 18.66 11.79 -10.33
C ALA A 545 19.74 11.00 -9.57
N LEU A 546 20.04 9.81 -10.07
CA LEU A 546 21.11 8.95 -9.59
C LEU A 546 22.36 9.20 -10.44
N LEU A 547 23.15 10.21 -10.10
CA LEU A 547 24.34 10.62 -10.85
C LEU A 547 25.61 9.85 -10.49
N GLN A 548 25.48 8.85 -9.62
CA GLN A 548 26.59 7.97 -9.29
C GLN A 548 27.08 7.22 -10.56
N ASP A 549 28.38 7.01 -10.68
CA ASP A 549 29.11 6.36 -11.76
C ASP A 549 28.86 6.91 -13.18
N MET A 550 28.23 8.08 -13.31
CA MET A 550 28.03 8.77 -14.59
C MET A 550 29.25 9.62 -14.95
N ASN A 551 29.61 9.63 -16.22
CA ASN A 551 30.56 10.58 -16.77
C ASN A 551 29.90 11.97 -16.92
N LEU A 552 30.16 12.86 -15.97
CA LEU A 552 29.65 14.23 -15.98
C LEU A 552 30.63 15.26 -16.57
N GLN A 553 31.62 14.79 -17.34
CA GLN A 553 32.60 15.68 -17.96
C GLN A 553 31.92 16.69 -18.89
N ASP A 554 32.19 17.97 -18.67
CA ASP A 554 31.66 19.09 -19.47
C ASP A 554 30.13 19.16 -19.56
N VAL A 555 29.41 18.49 -18.65
CA VAL A 555 27.95 18.59 -18.56
C VAL A 555 27.58 19.95 -17.96
N ASN A 556 26.77 20.71 -18.67
CA ASN A 556 26.32 22.03 -18.22
C ASN A 556 25.10 21.91 -17.29
N PHE A 557 25.30 22.22 -16.01
CA PHE A 557 24.23 22.33 -15.01
C PHE A 557 24.05 23.77 -14.50
N SER A 558 24.43 24.77 -15.30
CA SER A 558 24.30 26.18 -14.90
C SER A 558 22.83 26.50 -14.64
N ASP A 559 22.56 27.19 -13.53
CA ASP A 559 21.19 27.55 -13.10
C ASP A 559 20.24 26.35 -12.91
N SER A 560 20.76 25.13 -12.76
CA SER A 560 19.97 23.93 -12.47
C SER A 560 19.75 23.75 -10.96
N GLU A 561 18.54 23.37 -10.56
CA GLU A 561 18.21 23.03 -9.17
C GLU A 561 18.21 21.51 -8.97
N PHE A 562 18.93 21.00 -7.97
CA PHE A 562 18.93 19.57 -7.65
C PHE A 562 18.06 19.28 -6.43
N ILE A 563 17.02 18.46 -6.62
CA ILE A 563 16.09 18.07 -5.56
C ILE A 563 16.22 16.56 -5.38
N HIS A 564 16.63 16.14 -4.18
CA HIS A 564 16.76 14.72 -3.84
C HIS A 564 17.58 13.91 -4.87
N SER A 565 18.72 14.44 -5.33
CA SER A 565 19.61 13.76 -6.28
C SER A 565 20.86 13.23 -5.57
N LEU A 566 21.37 12.07 -6.01
CA LEU A 566 22.56 11.42 -5.43
C LEU A 566 23.77 11.58 -6.34
N PHE A 567 24.88 12.04 -5.77
CA PHE A 567 26.17 12.19 -6.46
C PHE A 567 27.15 11.09 -6.03
N THR A 568 28.08 10.73 -6.92
CA THR A 568 29.11 9.68 -6.77
C THR A 568 29.99 9.83 -5.56
N GLN A 569 30.37 11.07 -5.25
CA GLN A 569 31.44 11.32 -4.31
C GLN A 569 30.88 12.13 -3.15
N THR A 570 30.87 11.51 -1.97
CA THR A 570 31.04 12.26 -0.73
C THR A 570 32.42 12.90 -0.79
N PHE A 571 32.50 14.08 -1.40
CA PHE A 571 33.47 15.04 -0.92
C PHE A 571 33.10 15.25 0.54
N GLY A 572 33.87 14.68 1.46
CA GLY A 572 33.98 15.29 2.77
C GLY A 572 34.24 16.77 2.55
N GLY A 573 33.59 17.67 3.30
CA GLY A 573 33.58 19.10 3.04
C GLY A 573 34.95 19.60 2.55
N ILE A 574 34.99 20.21 1.36
CA ILE A 574 36.24 20.74 0.82
C ILE A 574 36.59 21.96 1.66
N LEU A 575 37.73 21.90 2.34
CA LEU A 575 38.14 22.96 3.27
C LEU A 575 39.09 23.97 2.61
N ALA A 576 39.87 23.54 1.62
CA ALA A 576 40.72 24.44 0.86
C ALA A 576 40.92 23.96 -0.59
N VAL A 577 41.06 24.94 -1.48
CA VAL A 577 41.35 24.75 -2.90
C VAL A 577 42.48 25.70 -3.29
N ARG A 578 43.50 25.22 -4.02
CA ARG A 578 44.59 26.06 -4.51
C ARG A 578 45.11 25.57 -5.86
N PHE A 579 45.36 26.50 -6.78
CA PHE A 579 46.09 26.21 -8.02
C PHE A 579 47.60 26.15 -7.76
N SER A 580 48.30 25.30 -8.51
CA SER A 580 49.75 25.36 -8.62
C SER A 580 50.20 26.71 -9.20
N PRO A 581 51.44 27.16 -8.93
CA PRO A 581 51.94 28.43 -9.43
C PRO A 581 51.91 28.57 -10.96
N ASP A 582 52.00 27.45 -11.68
CA ASP A 582 51.91 27.38 -13.15
C ASP A 582 50.47 27.20 -13.68
N GLY A 583 49.47 27.09 -12.78
CA GLY A 583 48.05 26.92 -13.12
C GLY A 583 47.66 25.55 -13.70
N LYS A 584 48.60 24.61 -13.81
CA LYS A 584 48.34 23.30 -14.45
C LYS A 584 47.71 22.26 -13.53
N THR A 585 47.85 22.43 -12.22
CA THR A 585 47.38 21.49 -11.21
C THR A 585 46.50 22.19 -10.18
N LEU A 586 45.40 21.56 -9.80
CA LEU A 586 44.51 22.02 -8.73
C LEU A 586 44.63 21.06 -7.56
N ALA A 587 44.97 21.56 -6.38
CA ALA A 587 44.93 20.78 -5.15
C ALA A 587 43.66 21.12 -4.37
N THR A 588 43.04 20.10 -3.77
CA THR A 588 41.83 20.19 -2.96
C THR A 588 42.03 19.40 -1.68
N SER A 589 41.63 19.94 -0.53
CA SER A 589 41.70 19.26 0.76
C SER A 589 40.31 19.03 1.34
N SER A 590 40.11 17.90 2.03
CA SER A 590 38.78 17.45 2.46
C SER A 590 38.70 17.14 3.96
N THR A 591 37.48 17.06 4.48
CA THR A 591 37.22 16.48 5.81
C THR A 591 37.50 14.97 5.88
N ASN A 592 37.73 14.29 4.74
CA ASN A 592 38.12 12.88 4.71
C ASN A 592 39.60 12.67 5.01
N CYS A 593 40.30 13.72 5.46
CA CYS A 593 41.73 13.72 5.79
C CYS A 593 42.66 13.51 4.59
N GLU A 594 42.13 13.68 3.37
CA GLU A 594 42.87 13.52 2.12
C GLU A 594 43.07 14.86 1.41
N ILE A 595 44.13 14.91 0.58
CA ILE A 595 44.36 15.96 -0.40
C ILE A 595 44.37 15.33 -1.79
N GLN A 596 43.56 15.83 -2.70
CA GLN A 596 43.48 15.35 -4.08
C GLN A 596 44.04 16.40 -5.04
N LEU A 597 44.90 15.96 -5.95
CA LEU A 597 45.45 16.77 -7.04
C LEU A 597 44.82 16.39 -8.37
N TRP A 598 44.48 17.42 -9.13
CA TRP A 598 43.78 17.34 -10.39
C TRP A 598 44.55 18.06 -11.47
N GLU A 599 44.65 17.48 -12.66
CA GLU A 599 45.19 18.14 -13.83
C GLU A 599 44.13 19.06 -14.41
N VAL A 600 44.46 20.34 -14.59
CA VAL A 600 43.50 21.36 -15.03
C VAL A 600 43.14 21.16 -16.50
N ALA A 601 44.08 20.69 -17.32
CA ALA A 601 43.89 20.54 -18.76
C ALA A 601 42.85 19.49 -19.14
N ASN A 602 42.82 18.34 -18.45
CA ASN A 602 41.92 17.22 -18.73
C ASN A 602 40.97 16.88 -17.57
N LYS A 603 41.02 17.66 -16.47
CA LYS A 603 40.17 17.51 -15.27
C LYS A 603 40.29 16.14 -14.59
N GLN A 604 41.38 15.42 -14.79
CA GLN A 604 41.60 14.12 -14.18
C GLN A 604 42.31 14.23 -12.84
N ARG A 605 41.90 13.39 -11.88
CA ARG A 605 42.63 13.23 -10.62
C ARG A 605 43.96 12.53 -10.90
N ILE A 606 45.06 13.23 -10.67
CA ILE A 606 46.41 12.70 -10.89
C ILE A 606 46.91 11.97 -9.65
N LEU A 607 46.58 12.48 -8.46
CA LEU A 607 47.19 12.01 -7.22
C LEU A 607 46.27 12.21 -6.02
N THR A 608 46.30 11.26 -5.08
CA THR A 608 45.66 11.37 -3.77
C THR A 608 46.72 11.21 -2.70
N LEU A 609 46.85 12.23 -1.85
CA LEU A 609 47.78 12.25 -0.73
C LEU A 609 47.00 11.91 0.55
N GLN A 610 47.35 10.78 1.14
CA GLN A 610 46.79 10.32 2.41
C GLN A 610 47.86 10.34 3.49
N GLY A 611 47.46 10.71 4.72
CA GLY A 611 48.35 10.62 5.88
C GLY A 611 47.95 11.50 7.04
N HIS A 612 47.17 12.56 6.82
CA HIS A 612 46.54 13.27 7.94
C HIS A 612 45.52 12.37 8.63
N THR A 613 45.38 12.54 9.94
CA THR A 613 44.45 11.74 10.77
C THR A 613 43.20 12.52 11.16
N ASN A 614 43.11 13.77 10.72
CA ASN A 614 41.97 14.65 10.93
C ASN A 614 41.85 15.64 9.76
N TRP A 615 40.83 16.49 9.79
CA TRP A 615 40.49 17.44 8.71
C TRP A 615 41.70 18.26 8.26
N VAL A 616 41.87 18.39 6.94
CA VAL A 616 42.95 19.18 6.34
C VAL A 616 42.41 20.56 5.99
N ARG A 617 42.68 21.53 6.87
CA ARG A 617 42.07 22.86 6.82
C ARG A 617 42.68 23.79 5.79
N CYS A 618 43.96 23.64 5.51
CA CYS A 618 44.68 24.52 4.59
C CYS A 618 45.68 23.72 3.79
N ILE A 619 45.89 24.16 2.55
CA ILE A 619 46.94 23.69 1.65
C ILE A 619 47.62 24.88 1.00
N SER A 620 48.92 24.76 0.79
CA SER A 620 49.74 25.79 0.17
C SER A 620 50.80 25.18 -0.74
N PHE A 621 50.81 25.57 -2.02
CA PHE A 621 51.90 25.24 -2.92
C PHE A 621 53.15 26.04 -2.56
N HIS A 622 54.29 25.37 -2.66
CA HIS A 622 55.58 26.03 -2.71
C HIS A 622 55.73 26.77 -4.07
N PRO A 623 56.46 27.90 -4.14
CA PRO A 623 56.60 28.69 -5.37
C PRO A 623 57.13 27.92 -6.60
N ASP A 624 57.92 26.87 -6.39
CA ASP A 624 58.43 26.00 -7.47
C ASP A 624 57.41 24.98 -8.01
N GLY A 625 56.23 24.88 -7.38
CA GLY A 625 55.15 23.96 -7.75
C GLY A 625 55.40 22.49 -7.45
N LYS A 626 56.56 22.10 -6.90
CA LYS A 626 56.92 20.70 -6.66
C LYS A 626 56.55 20.20 -5.26
N LEU A 627 56.41 21.12 -4.32
CA LEU A 627 56.03 20.83 -2.94
C LEU A 627 54.66 21.42 -2.60
N LEU A 628 53.93 20.71 -1.75
CA LEU A 628 52.69 21.19 -1.14
C LEU A 628 52.81 21.08 0.37
N ALA A 629 52.48 22.13 1.11
CA ALA A 629 52.29 22.05 2.55
C ALA A 629 50.80 21.95 2.87
N SER A 630 50.46 21.19 3.90
CA SER A 630 49.10 21.06 4.41
C SER A 630 49.06 21.18 5.92
N ALA A 631 48.00 21.83 6.43
CA ALA A 631 47.73 22.02 7.84
C ALA A 631 46.45 21.28 8.25
N SER A 632 46.46 20.62 9.41
CA SER A 632 45.37 19.76 9.85
C SER A 632 45.01 19.93 11.33
N ASP A 633 43.80 19.50 11.66
CA ASP A 633 43.31 19.31 13.04
C ASP A 633 44.06 18.22 13.81
N ASP A 634 44.93 17.44 13.17
CA ASP A 634 45.80 16.48 13.87
C ASP A 634 47.02 17.14 14.55
N GLY A 635 47.09 18.47 14.54
CA GLY A 635 48.18 19.25 15.13
C GLY A 635 49.46 19.26 14.32
N SER A 636 49.45 18.69 13.10
CA SER A 636 50.64 18.62 12.24
C SER A 636 50.52 19.52 11.00
N LEU A 637 51.67 20.03 10.57
CA LEU A 637 51.88 20.39 9.17
C LEU A 637 52.59 19.25 8.45
N ARG A 638 52.18 18.97 7.23
CA ARG A 638 52.89 18.04 6.35
C ARG A 638 53.38 18.75 5.11
N VAL A 639 54.58 18.39 4.66
CA VAL A 639 55.13 18.83 3.38
C VAL A 639 55.22 17.61 2.47
N TRP A 640 54.57 17.69 1.33
CA TRP A 640 54.42 16.63 0.34
C TRP A 640 55.30 16.93 -0.86
N ASP A 641 56.01 15.90 -1.33
CA ASP A 641 56.68 15.91 -2.62
C ASP A 641 55.70 15.42 -3.68
N LEU A 642 55.25 16.33 -4.54
CA LEU A 642 54.22 16.04 -5.54
C LEU A 642 54.74 15.18 -6.70
N SER A 643 56.05 15.20 -6.97
CA SER A 643 56.65 14.38 -8.02
C SER A 643 56.70 12.90 -7.66
N LYS A 644 56.78 12.60 -6.36
CA LYS A 644 56.84 11.24 -5.82
C LYS A 644 55.55 10.80 -5.13
N GLY A 645 54.66 11.73 -4.84
CA GLY A 645 53.42 11.50 -4.10
C GLY A 645 53.62 11.04 -2.65
N VAL A 646 54.72 11.45 -2.01
CA VAL A 646 55.07 11.04 -0.64
C VAL A 646 55.13 12.23 0.31
N CYS A 647 54.81 11.97 1.57
CA CYS A 647 55.02 12.94 2.65
C CYS A 647 56.53 13.04 2.92
N LYS A 648 57.14 14.18 2.59
CA LYS A 648 58.56 14.44 2.80
C LYS A 648 58.86 14.77 4.27
N ASN A 649 58.05 15.63 4.89
CA ASN A 649 58.23 16.06 6.28
C ASN A 649 56.90 16.10 7.02
N VAL A 650 56.92 15.75 8.31
CA VAL A 650 55.82 15.97 9.26
C VAL A 650 56.34 16.91 10.34
N LEU A 651 55.87 18.14 10.34
CA LEU A 651 56.24 19.19 11.29
C LEU A 651 55.23 19.16 12.45
N ARG A 652 55.72 18.77 13.63
CA ARG A 652 54.94 18.71 14.88
C ARG A 652 55.52 19.74 15.84
N GLY A 653 54.69 20.68 16.28
CA GLY A 653 55.10 21.77 17.16
C GLY A 653 53.91 22.52 17.75
N HIS A 654 52.79 22.54 17.03
CA HIS A 654 51.51 23.02 17.54
C HIS A 654 50.88 22.00 18.48
N THR A 655 50.32 22.46 19.59
CA THR A 655 49.64 21.62 20.59
C THR A 655 48.14 21.47 20.33
N GLY A 656 47.61 22.15 19.31
CA GLY A 656 46.21 22.14 18.92
C GLY A 656 46.03 22.21 17.40
N ASN A 657 44.78 22.44 16.98
CA ASN A 657 44.37 22.45 15.58
C ASN A 657 45.15 23.49 14.77
N VAL A 658 45.69 23.09 13.61
CA VAL A 658 46.40 24.00 12.70
C VAL A 658 45.45 24.45 11.60
N TYR A 659 45.17 25.76 11.55
CA TYR A 659 44.20 26.34 10.62
C TYR A 659 44.80 26.86 9.31
N GLY A 660 46.07 27.27 9.33
CA GLY A 660 46.68 27.95 8.20
C GLY A 660 48.12 27.52 7.95
N SER A 661 48.50 27.53 6.67
CA SER A 661 49.89 27.40 6.23
C SER A 661 50.17 28.31 5.03
N ALA A 662 51.37 28.88 4.98
CA ALA A 662 51.84 29.66 3.84
C ALA A 662 53.35 29.49 3.65
N PHE A 663 53.76 29.26 2.39
CA PHE A 663 55.17 29.38 2.01
C PHE A 663 55.56 30.84 1.83
N SER A 664 56.79 31.19 2.17
CA SER A 664 57.38 32.47 1.77
C SER A 664 57.56 32.53 0.24
N PRO A 665 57.60 33.74 -0.37
CA PRO A 665 57.77 33.88 -1.81
C PRO A 665 59.08 33.28 -2.36
N ASP A 666 60.13 33.22 -1.54
CA ASP A 666 61.41 32.58 -1.87
C ASP A 666 61.42 31.06 -1.59
N GLY A 667 60.34 30.52 -1.01
CA GLY A 667 60.16 29.11 -0.69
C GLY A 667 60.92 28.60 0.53
N GLN A 668 61.71 29.45 1.21
CA GLN A 668 62.60 29.02 2.28
C GLN A 668 61.90 28.82 3.63
N LEU A 669 60.76 29.45 3.86
CA LEU A 669 60.04 29.45 5.13
C LEU A 669 58.59 28.97 4.96
N ILE A 670 58.08 28.34 6.01
CA ILE A 670 56.65 28.02 6.15
C ILE A 670 56.14 28.72 7.40
N ALA A 671 55.18 29.62 7.23
CA ALA A 671 54.41 30.18 8.34
C ALA A 671 53.18 29.30 8.60
N SER A 672 52.83 29.11 9.87
CA SER A 672 51.66 28.33 10.26
C SER A 672 50.94 28.96 11.45
N THR A 673 49.63 28.75 11.52
CA THR A 673 48.78 29.27 12.59
C THR A 673 47.97 28.14 13.23
N SER A 674 47.90 28.13 14.58
CA SER A 674 47.11 27.18 15.37
C SER A 674 46.16 27.90 16.32
N HIS A 675 45.19 27.17 16.87
CA HIS A 675 44.43 27.63 18.04
C HIS A 675 45.31 27.72 19.30
#